data_AF-A0A5C7XQ27-F1
#
_entry.id   AF-A0A5C7XQ27-F1
#
_cell.length_a   1.000
_cell.length_b   1.000
_cell.length_c   1.000
_cell.angle_alpha   90.00
_cell.angle_beta   90.00
_cell.angle_gamma   90.00
#
_symmetry.space_group_name_H-M   'P 1'
#
loop_
_entity.id
_entity.type
_entity.pdbx_description
1 polymer ?
#
loop_
_entity_poly.entity_id
_entity_poly.type
_entity_poly.pdbx_seq_one_letter_code
_entity_poly.pdbx_strand_id
1 'polypeptide(L)'
;MAAQQPIRVVIWGPGDMGGRALQATLDSPDYDVVGVKVFSPHKNGVDIGVLAGRDPVGVLATTSKEAILALDADLVIHTPTTPALLQGADEDVVELLASGKNVVSAAAFHNPAQPTWLSESHSPMSVLRSLARLKVTGNVFGPAEKRALKGLAATMRAVDSPLGFALRPGAEVLARGVVGRAIHQRADGVRLQKACLSGGVSLHGTGLHPGLMVEQVLLRIALLMEEVEEVRFLEVGDLSAAPDGMWGGLASLGFGEPLSAVDNDHAIAWMQHFYFDAVLGNVAWELWGVPPEQVRVERHVYPVPARVEVTAGGTVIRPGTVGAIHMTYRGYIGDRLFMTNEECWHVGGGNAHLGPDHPNSLAGGHLITLEGKPGRVEMRSEPDDEAFNADWSAVTDISVNAMLAAVPALIAASPGVVIPDLAPRYRLEAASTDPAPLQSTTPTIAVAVVGDGAVAEHLTGRITERTDFAGIVAADAASADLVVFATDGPPDAQAVVDALAAGTDVITVSPVPDSAAVLTACRTGGSTFHATGGHVAALPGYVMRALSGISRGTQSVTLTQEVTEHPADEPSLELARALLGEAVFRTEGPDARAVLDTASPGTDAPLRWRLRTESGDGSGSTRFTFHAGDTPDAVHPAVHLTCWGILAAIAPVRASAPGIVHHDLGIDHVRADHRLPS
;
A
#
# COMPACT_ATOMS: atom_id res chain seq x y z
N MET A 1 10.34 24.32 21.33
CA MET A 1 9.41 23.20 21.11
C MET A 1 9.53 22.29 22.33
N ALA A 2 8.42 21.91 22.97
CA ALA A 2 8.48 20.89 24.00
C ALA A 2 8.89 19.57 23.31
N ALA A 3 9.87 18.84 23.87
CA ALA A 3 10.21 17.52 23.35
C ALA A 3 8.95 16.65 23.45
N GLN A 4 8.49 16.11 22.32
CA GLN A 4 7.39 15.17 22.30
C GLN A 4 7.81 13.95 23.13
N GLN A 5 6.95 13.49 24.03
CA GLN A 5 7.24 12.30 24.83
C GLN A 5 7.32 11.09 23.88
N PRO A 6 8.29 10.17 24.08
CA PRO A 6 8.37 8.95 23.29
C PRO A 6 7.07 8.14 23.38
N ILE A 7 6.68 7.54 22.27
CA ILE A 7 5.49 6.68 22.16
C ILE A 7 5.76 5.39 22.92
N ARG A 8 4.92 5.08 23.91
CA ARG A 8 5.04 3.88 24.74
C ARG A 8 4.49 2.68 23.96
N VAL A 9 5.38 1.82 23.49
CA VAL A 9 5.05 0.74 22.56
C VAL A 9 5.15 -0.63 23.20
N VAL A 10 4.19 -1.50 22.85
CA VAL A 10 4.24 -2.93 23.12
C VAL A 10 4.49 -3.70 21.83
N ILE A 11 5.43 -4.64 21.84
CA ILE A 11 5.59 -5.61 20.74
C ILE A 11 4.81 -6.87 21.06
N TRP A 12 3.83 -7.21 20.23
CA TRP A 12 3.03 -8.41 20.36
C TRP A 12 3.49 -9.51 19.42
N GLY A 13 4.33 -10.40 19.94
CA GLY A 13 4.92 -11.53 19.23
C GLY A 13 6.26 -11.21 18.57
N PRO A 14 7.39 -11.21 19.31
CA PRO A 14 8.74 -10.96 18.77
C PRO A 14 9.29 -12.21 18.02
N GLY A 15 8.61 -12.60 16.94
CA GLY A 15 9.12 -13.52 15.92
C GLY A 15 10.09 -12.81 14.97
N ASP A 16 10.18 -13.22 13.72
CA ASP A 16 11.09 -12.59 12.76
C ASP A 16 10.72 -11.11 12.54
N MET A 17 9.46 -10.85 12.19
CA MET A 17 8.98 -9.49 11.99
C MET A 17 8.86 -8.68 13.28
N GLY A 18 8.28 -9.26 14.34
CA GLY A 18 8.16 -8.56 15.63
C GLY A 18 9.52 -8.32 16.29
N GLY A 19 10.50 -9.20 16.10
CA GLY A 19 11.88 -9.01 16.55
C GLY A 19 12.56 -7.87 15.79
N ARG A 20 12.29 -7.74 14.49
CA ARG A 20 12.77 -6.61 13.70
C ARG A 20 12.12 -5.28 14.11
N ALA A 21 10.82 -5.29 14.37
CA ALA A 21 10.10 -4.14 14.94
C ALA A 21 10.66 -3.76 16.30
N LEU A 22 10.89 -4.75 17.20
CA LEU A 22 11.52 -4.54 18.50
C LEU A 22 12.88 -3.86 18.37
N GLN A 23 13.74 -4.34 17.46
CA GLN A 23 15.04 -3.72 17.21
C GLN A 23 14.90 -2.27 16.75
N ALA A 24 14.04 -2.02 15.74
CA ALA A 24 13.82 -0.68 15.21
C ALA A 24 13.29 0.30 16.27
N THR A 25 12.36 -0.14 17.11
CA THR A 25 11.82 0.68 18.21
C THR A 25 12.84 0.93 19.31
N LEU A 26 13.72 -0.02 19.63
CA LEU A 26 14.79 0.18 20.62
C LEU A 26 15.90 1.12 20.11
N ASP A 27 16.06 1.23 18.79
CA ASP A 27 17.07 2.08 18.16
C ASP A 27 16.59 3.52 17.91
N SER A 28 15.29 3.78 18.06
CA SER A 28 14.69 5.09 17.81
C SER A 28 14.35 5.82 19.13
N PRO A 29 14.71 7.12 19.26
CA PRO A 29 14.34 7.92 20.42
C PRO A 29 12.85 8.28 20.47
N ASP A 30 12.10 8.03 19.39
CA ASP A 30 10.66 8.33 19.31
C ASP A 30 9.80 7.31 20.06
N TYR A 31 10.39 6.19 20.49
CA TYR A 31 9.69 5.07 21.12
C TYR A 31 10.29 4.70 22.48
N ASP A 32 9.42 4.29 23.40
CA ASP A 32 9.78 3.62 24.65
C ASP A 32 9.12 2.24 24.69
N VAL A 33 9.92 1.17 24.62
CA VAL A 33 9.38 -0.20 24.60
C VAL A 33 9.03 -0.64 26.02
N VAL A 34 7.76 -0.47 26.39
CA VAL A 34 7.26 -0.72 27.75
C VAL A 34 6.84 -2.17 28.01
N GLY A 35 6.72 -2.99 26.96
CA GLY A 35 6.35 -4.40 27.12
C GLY A 35 6.51 -5.23 25.86
N VAL A 36 6.71 -6.53 26.04
CA VAL A 36 6.77 -7.50 24.94
C VAL A 36 5.96 -8.74 25.29
N LYS A 37 4.91 -9.03 24.50
CA LYS A 37 4.11 -10.25 24.63
C LYS A 37 4.79 -11.38 23.88
N VAL A 38 5.14 -12.44 24.59
CA VAL A 38 5.63 -13.71 24.02
C VAL A 38 4.63 -14.84 24.24
N PHE A 39 4.72 -15.88 23.43
CA PHE A 39 3.90 -17.09 23.54
C PHE A 39 4.71 -18.28 24.04
N SER A 40 5.99 -18.36 23.68
CA SER A 40 6.87 -19.45 24.10
C SER A 40 7.28 -19.31 25.57
N PRO A 41 7.05 -20.32 26.44
CA PRO A 41 7.35 -20.24 27.87
C PRO A 41 8.80 -19.90 28.20
N HIS A 42 9.76 -20.37 27.38
CA HIS A 42 11.18 -20.10 27.59
C HIS A 42 11.59 -18.64 27.32
N LYS A 43 10.74 -17.84 26.65
CA LYS A 43 10.95 -16.40 26.47
C LYS A 43 10.33 -15.57 27.60
N ASN A 44 9.52 -16.19 28.47
CA ASN A 44 8.88 -15.49 29.59
C ASN A 44 9.90 -15.07 30.63
N GLY A 45 9.87 -13.80 31.06
CA GLY A 45 10.82 -13.24 32.02
C GLY A 45 12.22 -12.99 31.45
N VAL A 46 12.43 -13.19 30.15
CA VAL A 46 13.68 -12.84 29.47
C VAL A 46 13.67 -11.35 29.15
N ASP A 47 14.81 -10.69 29.33
CA ASP A 47 14.97 -9.29 28.98
C ASP A 47 14.82 -9.06 27.47
N ILE A 48 14.10 -8.01 27.08
CA ILE A 48 13.78 -7.73 25.68
C ILE A 48 15.02 -7.33 24.86
N GLY A 49 16.06 -6.76 25.50
CA GLY A 49 17.36 -6.52 24.89
C GLY A 49 18.02 -7.83 24.48
N VAL A 50 17.98 -8.83 25.36
CA VAL A 50 18.47 -10.18 25.05
C VAL A 50 17.67 -10.81 23.90
N LEU A 51 16.34 -10.66 23.90
CA LEU A 51 15.50 -11.13 22.78
C LEU A 51 15.82 -10.42 21.45
N ALA A 52 16.23 -9.16 21.50
CA ALA A 52 16.64 -8.37 20.34
C ALA A 52 18.10 -8.62 19.91
N GLY A 53 18.84 -9.50 20.61
CA GLY A 53 20.23 -9.83 20.30
C GLY A 53 21.25 -8.81 20.83
N ARG A 54 20.93 -8.07 21.90
CA ARG A 54 21.77 -7.03 22.52
C ARG A 54 21.83 -7.17 24.04
N ASP A 55 22.55 -6.26 24.69
CA ASP A 55 22.63 -6.21 26.16
C ASP A 55 21.25 -5.95 26.80
N PRO A 56 21.00 -6.44 28.03
CA PRO A 56 19.74 -6.23 28.73
C PRO A 56 19.38 -4.74 28.88
N VAL A 57 18.11 -4.41 28.64
CA VAL A 57 17.59 -3.03 28.71
C VAL A 57 16.67 -2.77 29.91
N GLY A 58 16.37 -3.80 30.70
CA GLY A 58 15.63 -3.70 31.96
C GLY A 58 14.12 -3.94 31.85
N VAL A 59 13.62 -4.32 30.67
CA VAL A 59 12.20 -4.67 30.44
C VAL A 59 12.12 -6.16 30.15
N LEU A 60 11.22 -6.86 30.85
CA LEU A 60 11.06 -8.31 30.74
C LEU A 60 9.87 -8.66 29.84
N ALA A 61 10.06 -9.61 28.93
CA ALA A 61 8.97 -10.17 28.15
C ALA A 61 8.02 -11.01 29.04
N THR A 62 6.74 -11.03 28.68
CA THR A 62 5.71 -11.75 29.45
C THR A 62 4.83 -12.62 28.56
N THR A 63 4.35 -13.73 29.12
CA THR A 63 3.32 -14.58 28.52
C THR A 63 1.91 -14.18 28.95
N SER A 64 1.75 -13.33 29.97
CA SER A 64 0.44 -12.87 30.45
C SER A 64 -0.10 -11.75 29.56
N LYS A 65 -1.28 -11.97 29.00
CA LYS A 65 -2.05 -10.95 28.28
C LYS A 65 -2.55 -9.87 29.24
N GLU A 66 -3.01 -10.27 30.42
CA GLU A 66 -3.54 -9.38 31.45
C GLU A 66 -2.49 -8.36 31.91
N ALA A 67 -1.23 -8.80 32.03
CA ALA A 67 -0.12 -7.91 32.32
C ALA A 67 0.05 -6.83 31.24
N ILE A 68 -0.05 -7.21 29.95
CA ILE A 68 0.04 -6.26 28.83
C ILE A 68 -1.15 -5.30 28.80
N LEU A 69 -2.38 -5.81 29.01
CA LEU A 69 -3.58 -4.97 29.05
C LEU A 69 -3.51 -3.94 30.19
N ALA A 70 -2.89 -4.29 31.32
CA ALA A 70 -2.69 -3.40 32.45
C ALA A 70 -1.52 -2.38 32.28
N LEU A 71 -0.66 -2.54 31.26
CA LEU A 71 0.39 -1.57 30.98
C LEU A 71 -0.23 -0.27 30.45
N ASP A 72 0.35 0.83 30.90
CA ASP A 72 0.18 2.14 30.29
C ASP A 72 1.04 2.16 29.01
N ALA A 73 0.39 2.10 27.86
CA ALA A 73 1.00 2.03 26.53
C ALA A 73 0.09 2.73 25.52
N ASP A 74 0.69 3.44 24.56
CA ASP A 74 -0.02 4.18 23.51
C ASP A 74 -0.34 3.29 22.30
N LEU A 75 0.54 2.31 22.03
CA LEU A 75 0.56 1.52 20.81
C LEU A 75 0.91 0.05 21.08
N VAL A 76 0.27 -0.86 20.34
CA VAL A 76 0.72 -2.24 20.15
C VAL A 76 1.09 -2.47 18.68
N ILE A 77 2.33 -2.90 18.44
CA ILE A 77 2.75 -3.46 17.16
C ILE A 77 2.42 -4.95 17.19
N HIS A 78 1.42 -5.34 16.41
CA HIS A 78 0.87 -6.68 16.35
C HIS A 78 1.44 -7.45 15.14
N THR A 79 2.24 -8.49 15.40
CA THR A 79 2.88 -9.31 14.36
C THR A 79 2.48 -10.78 14.50
N PRO A 80 1.21 -11.12 14.19
CA PRO A 80 0.71 -12.47 14.34
C PRO A 80 1.27 -13.38 13.25
N THR A 81 1.36 -14.68 13.54
CA THR A 81 1.48 -15.68 12.48
C THR A 81 0.12 -15.95 11.87
N THR A 82 0.07 -16.39 10.62
CA THR A 82 -1.21 -16.70 9.96
C THR A 82 -2.00 -17.80 10.68
N PRO A 83 -1.38 -18.87 11.22
CA PRO A 83 -2.10 -19.79 12.10
C PRO A 83 -2.72 -19.12 13.34
N ALA A 84 -2.10 -18.07 13.90
CA ALA A 84 -2.67 -17.36 15.05
C ALA A 84 -4.01 -16.65 14.71
N LEU A 85 -4.21 -16.24 13.46
CA LEU A 85 -5.48 -15.68 12.97
C LEU A 85 -6.63 -16.70 13.06
N LEU A 86 -6.33 -18.00 13.06
CA LEU A 86 -7.29 -19.09 13.24
C LEU A 86 -7.47 -19.48 14.72
N GLN A 87 -6.63 -18.94 15.61
CA GLN A 87 -6.49 -19.34 17.02
C GLN A 87 -6.88 -18.22 18.00
N GLY A 88 -7.57 -17.18 17.51
CA GLY A 88 -8.13 -16.14 18.36
C GLY A 88 -7.34 -14.83 18.43
N ALA A 89 -6.39 -14.59 17.52
CA ALA A 89 -5.69 -13.29 17.46
C ALA A 89 -6.65 -12.08 17.35
N ASP A 90 -7.79 -12.23 16.68
CA ASP A 90 -8.81 -11.18 16.58
C ASP A 90 -9.42 -10.83 17.95
N GLU A 91 -9.59 -11.80 18.85
CA GLU A 91 -10.07 -11.55 20.22
C GLU A 91 -9.04 -10.75 21.02
N ASP A 92 -7.76 -11.12 20.88
CA ASP A 92 -6.67 -10.37 21.51
C ASP A 92 -6.63 -8.92 21.01
N VAL A 93 -6.79 -8.69 19.71
CA VAL A 93 -6.86 -7.32 19.12
C VAL A 93 -8.07 -6.55 19.65
N VAL A 94 -9.25 -7.17 19.74
CA VAL A 94 -10.45 -6.54 20.31
C VAL A 94 -10.21 -6.12 21.77
N GLU A 95 -9.58 -6.97 22.58
CA GLU A 95 -9.26 -6.66 23.98
C GLU A 95 -8.20 -5.56 24.11
N LEU A 96 -7.17 -5.58 23.24
CA LEU A 96 -6.13 -4.55 23.20
C LEU A 96 -6.73 -3.18 22.89
N LEU A 97 -7.57 -3.10 21.85
CA LEU A 97 -8.28 -1.88 21.46
C LEU A 97 -9.19 -1.39 22.59
N ALA A 98 -10.00 -2.29 23.16
CA ALA A 98 -10.89 -1.94 24.28
C ALA A 98 -10.13 -1.51 25.56
N SER A 99 -8.86 -1.89 25.70
CA SER A 99 -7.98 -1.42 26.79
C SER A 99 -7.39 -0.02 26.58
N GLY A 100 -7.75 0.65 25.48
CA GLY A 100 -7.29 2.00 25.15
C GLY A 100 -5.91 2.05 24.52
N LYS A 101 -5.51 1.01 23.77
CA LYS A 101 -4.23 0.96 23.05
C LYS A 101 -4.47 0.96 21.55
N ASN A 102 -3.80 1.84 20.81
CA ASN A 102 -3.80 1.78 19.35
C ASN A 102 -3.15 0.47 18.89
N VAL A 103 -3.58 -0.07 17.75
CA VAL A 103 -3.00 -1.29 17.19
C VAL A 103 -2.60 -1.06 15.75
N VAL A 104 -1.33 -1.30 15.44
CA VAL A 104 -0.85 -1.47 14.06
C VAL A 104 -0.51 -2.93 13.84
N SER A 105 -1.01 -3.54 12.76
CA SER A 105 -0.85 -4.98 12.50
C SER A 105 -0.17 -5.25 11.17
N ALA A 106 0.83 -6.13 11.18
CA ALA A 106 1.58 -6.57 9.99
C ALA A 106 0.83 -7.58 9.11
N ALA A 107 -0.18 -8.21 9.66
CA ALA A 107 -0.93 -9.27 9.01
C ALA A 107 -2.38 -9.18 9.46
N ALA A 108 -3.28 -9.46 8.52
CA ALA A 108 -4.71 -9.17 8.65
C ALA A 108 -5.02 -7.68 8.95
N PHE A 109 -6.30 -7.35 9.01
CA PHE A 109 -6.82 -6.01 9.33
C PHE A 109 -6.47 -4.88 8.34
N HIS A 110 -5.89 -5.19 7.18
CA HIS A 110 -5.66 -4.21 6.10
C HIS A 110 -6.96 -3.55 5.62
N ASN A 111 -8.04 -4.32 5.62
CA ASN A 111 -9.36 -3.83 5.22
C ASN A 111 -10.49 -4.55 5.99
N PRO A 112 -10.71 -4.23 7.28
CA PRO A 112 -11.67 -4.94 8.14
C PRO A 112 -13.13 -4.81 7.70
N ALA A 113 -13.46 -3.81 6.89
CA ALA A 113 -14.78 -3.68 6.29
C ALA A 113 -15.11 -4.80 5.28
N GLN A 114 -14.11 -5.55 4.82
CA GLN A 114 -14.29 -6.61 3.84
C GLN A 114 -14.45 -7.96 4.55
N PRO A 115 -15.60 -8.63 4.43
CA PRO A 115 -15.75 -9.97 4.95
C PRO A 115 -14.88 -10.96 4.16
N THR A 116 -14.22 -11.85 4.88
CA THR A 116 -13.53 -13.02 4.32
C THR A 116 -14.40 -14.25 4.51
N TRP A 117 -14.08 -15.36 3.85
CA TRP A 117 -14.80 -16.63 4.01
C TRP A 117 -14.90 -17.13 5.46
N LEU A 118 -14.03 -16.65 6.37
CA LEU A 118 -13.98 -17.03 7.79
C LEU A 118 -14.59 -15.96 8.71
N SER A 119 -15.06 -14.83 8.17
CA SER A 119 -15.67 -13.77 8.97
C SER A 119 -16.96 -14.21 9.66
N GLU A 120 -17.26 -13.61 10.81
CA GLU A 120 -18.49 -13.83 11.60
C GLU A 120 -19.79 -13.61 10.80
N SER A 121 -19.73 -12.81 9.74
CA SER A 121 -20.84 -12.58 8.80
C SER A 121 -21.23 -13.80 7.96
N HIS A 122 -20.33 -14.78 7.80
CA HIS A 122 -20.62 -16.00 7.05
C HIS A 122 -21.27 -17.08 7.91
N SER A 123 -22.21 -17.82 7.31
CA SER A 123 -22.86 -18.94 8.02
C SER A 123 -21.83 -20.03 8.39
N PRO A 124 -21.96 -20.65 9.57
CA PRO A 124 -21.11 -21.77 9.99
C PRO A 124 -21.05 -22.93 8.98
N MET A 125 -22.15 -23.20 8.27
CA MET A 125 -22.17 -24.22 7.22
C MET A 125 -21.31 -23.85 6.01
N SER A 126 -21.24 -22.57 5.65
CA SER A 126 -20.35 -22.08 4.60
C SER A 126 -18.89 -22.32 5.00
N VAL A 127 -18.52 -21.97 6.23
CA VAL A 127 -17.18 -22.19 6.79
C VAL A 127 -16.82 -23.68 6.80
N LEU A 128 -17.72 -24.55 7.25
CA LEU A 128 -17.47 -26.00 7.27
C LEU A 128 -17.31 -26.60 5.87
N ARG A 129 -18.08 -26.14 4.88
CA ARG A 129 -17.92 -26.57 3.48
C ARG A 129 -16.58 -26.13 2.90
N SER A 130 -16.15 -24.92 3.22
CA SER A 130 -14.83 -24.40 2.86
C SER A 130 -13.71 -25.27 3.44
N LEU A 131 -13.73 -25.52 4.75
CA LEU A 131 -12.75 -26.37 5.44
C LEU A 131 -12.76 -27.82 4.96
N ALA A 132 -13.92 -28.35 4.54
CA ALA A 132 -14.04 -29.70 4.00
C ALA A 132 -13.28 -29.93 2.68
N ARG A 133 -12.95 -28.86 1.95
CA ARG A 133 -12.17 -28.93 0.71
C ARG A 133 -10.68 -28.75 0.93
N LEU A 134 -10.30 -28.16 2.07
CA LEU A 134 -8.92 -27.78 2.39
C LEU A 134 -7.94 -28.96 2.32
N LYS A 135 -6.87 -28.79 1.53
CA LYS A 135 -5.69 -29.64 1.49
C LYS A 135 -4.56 -28.99 2.26
N VAL A 136 -3.79 -29.78 2.98
CA VAL A 136 -2.70 -29.31 3.86
C VAL A 136 -1.46 -30.18 3.68
N THR A 137 -0.30 -29.56 3.55
CA THR A 137 1.02 -30.21 3.53
C THR A 137 1.83 -29.85 4.76
N GLY A 138 3.05 -30.38 4.90
CA GLY A 138 3.93 -30.09 6.03
C GLY A 138 3.31 -30.46 7.40
N ASN A 139 3.71 -29.74 8.44
CA ASN A 139 3.38 -30.08 9.84
C ASN A 139 2.53 -29.04 10.58
N VAL A 140 2.05 -27.98 9.91
CA VAL A 140 1.19 -26.95 10.54
C VAL A 140 -0.05 -27.57 11.16
N PHE A 141 -0.65 -28.53 10.45
CA PHE A 141 -1.75 -29.32 10.95
C PHE A 141 -1.21 -30.66 11.45
N GLY A 142 -1.42 -30.94 12.73
CA GLY A 142 -1.06 -32.21 13.32
C GLY A 142 -1.87 -33.39 12.79
N PRO A 143 -1.52 -34.63 13.17
CA PRO A 143 -2.23 -35.82 12.72
C PRO A 143 -3.72 -35.84 13.13
N ALA A 144 -4.08 -35.19 14.23
CA ALA A 144 -5.45 -35.12 14.71
C ALA A 144 -6.30 -34.19 13.83
N GLU A 145 -5.78 -33.01 13.52
CA GLU A 145 -6.39 -31.99 12.66
C GLU A 145 -6.59 -32.53 11.24
N LYS A 146 -5.56 -33.19 10.68
CA LYS A 146 -5.65 -33.84 9.37
C LYS A 146 -6.74 -34.93 9.32
N ARG A 147 -6.93 -35.69 10.40
CA ARG A 147 -8.03 -36.67 10.50
C ARG A 147 -9.39 -35.98 10.63
N ALA A 148 -9.47 -34.89 11.40
CA ALA A 148 -10.69 -34.10 11.55
C ALA A 148 -11.15 -33.52 10.22
N LEU A 149 -10.25 -32.93 9.43
CA LEU A 149 -10.54 -32.42 8.08
C LEU A 149 -11.08 -33.52 7.15
N LYS A 150 -10.49 -34.73 7.16
CA LYS A 150 -10.99 -35.87 6.37
C LYS A 150 -12.40 -36.31 6.81
N GLY A 151 -12.66 -36.35 8.11
CA GLY A 151 -13.98 -36.67 8.66
C GLY A 151 -15.02 -35.61 8.29
N LEU A 152 -14.64 -34.33 8.36
CA LEU A 152 -15.46 -33.20 7.93
C LEU A 152 -15.80 -33.29 6.44
N ALA A 153 -14.82 -33.59 5.58
CA ALA A 153 -15.03 -33.78 4.14
C ALA A 153 -16.05 -34.89 3.82
N ALA A 154 -15.96 -36.03 4.52
CA ALA A 154 -16.93 -37.11 4.38
C ALA A 154 -18.33 -36.68 4.83
N THR A 155 -18.41 -35.94 5.94
CA THR A 155 -19.67 -35.43 6.48
C THR A 155 -20.33 -34.43 5.54
N MET A 156 -19.58 -33.46 5.01
CA MET A 156 -20.11 -32.47 4.07
C MET A 156 -20.59 -33.10 2.77
N ARG A 157 -19.89 -34.12 2.24
CA ARG A 157 -20.39 -34.90 1.08
C ARG A 157 -21.74 -35.56 1.35
N ALA A 158 -21.97 -36.06 2.56
CA ALA A 158 -23.27 -36.64 2.93
C ALA A 158 -24.36 -35.56 3.05
N VAL A 159 -24.03 -34.41 3.67
CA VAL A 159 -24.96 -33.27 3.82
C VAL A 159 -25.36 -32.66 2.47
N ASP A 160 -24.41 -32.57 1.53
CA ASP A 160 -24.66 -32.01 0.20
C ASP A 160 -25.24 -33.04 -0.80
N SER A 161 -25.49 -34.27 -0.37
CA SER A 161 -26.18 -35.28 -1.18
C SER A 161 -27.69 -34.99 -1.33
N PRO A 162 -28.37 -35.53 -2.35
CA PRO A 162 -29.81 -35.37 -2.52
C PRO A 162 -30.64 -35.82 -1.29
N LEU A 163 -30.17 -36.84 -0.56
CA LEU A 163 -30.81 -37.33 0.67
C LEU A 163 -30.51 -36.43 1.88
N GLY A 164 -29.33 -35.79 1.90
CA GLY A 164 -28.93 -34.84 2.94
C GLY A 164 -29.68 -33.51 2.89
N PHE A 165 -30.29 -33.18 1.75
CA PHE A 165 -31.03 -31.93 1.56
C PHE A 165 -32.13 -31.72 2.60
N ALA A 166 -32.85 -32.78 2.98
CA ALA A 166 -33.91 -32.75 3.99
C ALA A 166 -33.41 -32.49 5.43
N LEU A 167 -32.11 -32.67 5.69
CA LEU A 167 -31.49 -32.55 7.02
C LEU A 167 -30.75 -31.21 7.21
N ARG A 168 -30.67 -30.36 6.18
CA ARG A 168 -29.91 -29.09 6.20
C ARG A 168 -30.26 -28.14 7.35
N PRO A 169 -31.55 -27.90 7.70
CA PRO A 169 -31.88 -27.01 8.81
C PRO A 169 -31.35 -27.52 10.16
N GLY A 170 -31.38 -28.83 10.40
CA GLY A 170 -30.84 -29.45 11.61
C GLY A 170 -29.31 -29.46 11.63
N ALA A 171 -28.67 -29.67 10.47
CA ALA A 171 -27.22 -29.60 10.32
C ALA A 171 -26.68 -28.18 10.61
N GLU A 172 -27.43 -27.14 10.25
CA GLU A 172 -27.00 -25.75 10.48
C GLU A 172 -27.00 -25.34 11.96
N VAL A 173 -27.97 -25.85 12.74
CA VAL A 173 -28.00 -25.67 14.20
C VAL A 173 -26.82 -26.39 14.87
N LEU A 174 -26.49 -27.60 14.43
CA LEU A 174 -25.33 -28.35 14.92
C LEU A 174 -24.01 -27.68 14.53
N ALA A 175 -23.90 -27.18 13.29
CA ALA A 175 -22.74 -26.47 12.79
C ALA A 175 -22.43 -25.21 13.60
N ARG A 176 -23.45 -24.44 13.99
CA ARG A 176 -23.30 -23.30 14.91
C ARG A 176 -22.58 -23.68 16.21
N GLY A 177 -22.97 -24.80 16.83
CA GLY A 177 -22.35 -25.26 18.08
C GLY A 177 -20.93 -25.78 17.94
N VAL A 178 -20.57 -26.32 16.76
CA VAL A 178 -19.22 -26.83 16.46
C VAL A 178 -18.27 -25.69 16.08
N VAL A 179 -18.67 -24.82 15.15
CA VAL A 179 -17.85 -23.68 14.70
C VAL A 179 -17.57 -22.76 15.89
N GLY A 180 -18.61 -22.36 16.65
CA GLY A 180 -18.45 -21.48 17.81
C GLY A 180 -17.65 -22.05 18.99
N ARG A 181 -17.22 -23.33 18.96
CA ARG A 181 -16.37 -23.94 19.99
C ARG A 181 -14.99 -24.38 19.49
N ALA A 182 -14.83 -24.59 18.20
CA ALA A 182 -13.64 -25.24 17.64
C ALA A 182 -12.94 -24.42 16.54
N ILE A 183 -13.58 -23.39 15.98
CA ILE A 183 -13.03 -22.54 14.92
C ILE A 183 -13.27 -21.09 15.32
N HIS A 184 -12.20 -20.33 15.56
CA HIS A 184 -12.32 -18.90 15.79
C HIS A 184 -12.60 -18.23 14.44
N GLN A 185 -13.85 -17.78 14.25
CA GLN A 185 -14.20 -16.93 13.12
C GLN A 185 -13.48 -15.58 13.28
N ARG A 186 -13.19 -14.94 12.16
CA ARG A 186 -12.57 -13.62 12.13
C ARG A 186 -13.59 -12.59 12.58
N ALA A 187 -13.19 -11.68 13.47
CA ALA A 187 -14.04 -10.59 13.94
C ALA A 187 -14.51 -9.76 12.74
N ASP A 188 -15.79 -9.42 12.69
CA ASP A 188 -16.26 -8.50 11.67
C ASP A 188 -15.74 -7.06 11.91
N GLY A 189 -15.70 -6.26 10.85
CA GLY A 189 -15.22 -4.88 10.94
C GLY A 189 -16.04 -4.01 11.89
N VAL A 190 -17.34 -4.29 12.06
CA VAL A 190 -18.23 -3.55 12.99
C VAL A 190 -17.81 -3.78 14.43
N ARG A 191 -17.41 -5.00 14.77
CA ARG A 191 -16.94 -5.40 16.09
C ARG A 191 -15.58 -4.77 16.40
N LEU A 192 -14.66 -4.76 15.44
CA LEU A 192 -13.37 -4.07 15.56
C LEU A 192 -13.57 -2.55 15.73
N GLN A 193 -14.43 -1.94 14.91
CA GLN A 193 -14.81 -0.53 15.02
C GLN A 193 -15.37 -0.21 16.41
N LYS A 194 -16.28 -1.03 16.93
CA LYS A 194 -16.83 -0.85 18.28
C LYS A 194 -15.74 -0.93 19.37
N ALA A 195 -14.76 -1.81 19.21
CA ALA A 195 -13.64 -1.92 20.16
C ALA A 195 -12.75 -0.66 20.13
N CYS A 196 -12.41 -0.16 18.94
CA CYS A 196 -11.71 1.11 18.74
C CYS A 196 -12.44 2.26 19.44
N LEU A 197 -13.74 2.43 19.17
CA LEU A 197 -14.57 3.48 19.77
C LEU A 197 -14.67 3.37 21.29
N SER A 198 -14.80 2.14 21.82
CA SER A 198 -14.86 1.90 23.26
C SER A 198 -13.55 2.23 23.97
N GLY A 199 -12.41 1.98 23.31
CA GLY A 199 -11.09 2.30 23.85
C GLY A 199 -10.66 3.75 23.60
N GLY A 200 -11.33 4.47 22.71
CA GLY A 200 -10.90 5.80 22.26
C GLY A 200 -9.59 5.75 21.45
N VAL A 201 -9.38 4.69 20.69
CA VAL A 201 -8.14 4.40 19.95
C VAL A 201 -8.43 3.88 18.54
N SER A 202 -7.37 3.64 17.77
CA SER A 202 -7.45 3.30 16.36
C SER A 202 -6.76 1.98 16.00
N LEU A 203 -7.25 1.33 14.93
CA LEU A 203 -6.71 0.10 14.36
C LEU A 203 -6.28 0.33 12.91
N HIS A 204 -5.07 -0.09 12.55
CA HIS A 204 -4.57 -0.06 11.17
C HIS A 204 -3.82 -1.35 10.82
N GLY A 205 -4.12 -1.93 9.66
CA GLY A 205 -3.34 -3.05 9.09
C GLY A 205 -2.50 -2.58 7.91
N THR A 206 -1.22 -2.92 7.89
CA THR A 206 -0.29 -2.54 6.81
C THR A 206 0.87 -3.54 6.70
N GLY A 207 1.58 -3.48 5.57
CA GLY A 207 2.64 -4.41 5.21
C GLY A 207 3.13 -4.12 3.78
N LEU A 208 4.08 -4.91 3.26
CA LEU A 208 4.49 -4.79 1.86
C LEU A 208 3.29 -5.00 0.93
N HIS A 209 2.68 -6.17 1.01
CA HIS A 209 1.49 -6.53 0.24
C HIS A 209 0.69 -7.57 1.02
N PRO A 210 -0.53 -7.26 1.49
CA PRO A 210 -1.25 -5.97 1.36
C PRO A 210 -0.66 -4.83 2.21
N GLY A 211 -1.00 -3.59 1.88
CA GLY A 211 -0.73 -2.39 2.67
C GLY A 211 0.01 -1.31 1.87
N LEU A 212 1.17 -1.62 1.29
CA LEU A 212 1.99 -0.64 0.58
C LEU A 212 1.81 -0.75 -0.95
N MET A 213 2.05 -1.93 -1.53
CA MET A 213 2.14 -2.07 -2.98
C MET A 213 0.80 -1.84 -3.69
N VAL A 214 -0.29 -2.44 -3.22
CA VAL A 214 -1.61 -2.21 -3.81
C VAL A 214 -2.29 -0.99 -3.18
N GLU A 215 -2.43 -1.00 -1.85
CA GLU A 215 -3.25 -0.01 -1.16
C GLU A 215 -2.65 1.40 -1.19
N GLN A 216 -1.34 1.57 -1.33
CA GLN A 216 -0.71 2.90 -1.34
C GLN A 216 -0.09 3.26 -2.69
N VAL A 217 0.66 2.35 -3.33
CA VAL A 217 1.36 2.61 -4.60
C VAL A 217 0.42 2.47 -5.79
N LEU A 218 -0.18 1.29 -6.00
CA LEU A 218 -1.07 1.05 -7.15
C LEU A 218 -2.25 2.02 -7.15
N LEU A 219 -2.95 2.17 -6.03
CA LEU A 219 -4.12 3.05 -5.98
C LEU A 219 -3.77 4.53 -6.18
N ARG A 220 -2.58 5.01 -5.78
CA ARG A 220 -2.13 6.37 -6.13
C ARG A 220 -1.72 6.51 -7.59
N ILE A 221 -1.14 5.49 -8.20
CA ILE A 221 -0.90 5.50 -9.66
C ILE A 221 -2.25 5.54 -10.39
N ALA A 222 -3.26 4.82 -9.89
CA ALA A 222 -4.61 4.84 -10.45
C ALA A 222 -5.27 6.22 -10.36
N LEU A 223 -4.99 7.02 -9.32
CA LEU A 223 -5.49 8.40 -9.24
C LEU A 223 -5.01 9.28 -10.41
N LEU A 224 -3.89 8.95 -11.04
CA LEU A 224 -3.36 9.68 -12.17
C LEU A 224 -4.13 9.41 -13.46
N MET A 225 -5.03 8.43 -13.48
CA MET A 225 -5.86 8.09 -14.63
C MET A 225 -7.22 8.78 -14.52
N GLU A 226 -7.86 9.02 -15.66
CA GLU A 226 -9.24 9.52 -15.68
C GLU A 226 -10.23 8.39 -15.39
N GLU A 227 -9.97 7.23 -15.98
CA GLU A 227 -10.78 6.03 -15.86
C GLU A 227 -9.83 4.83 -15.84
N VAL A 228 -10.03 3.93 -14.87
CA VAL A 228 -9.35 2.65 -14.82
C VAL A 228 -10.33 1.57 -15.27
N GLU A 229 -9.94 0.81 -16.28
CA GLU A 229 -10.74 -0.28 -16.86
C GLU A 229 -10.29 -1.64 -16.33
N GLU A 230 -8.99 -1.88 -16.26
CA GLU A 230 -8.39 -3.12 -15.76
C GLU A 230 -7.13 -2.86 -14.93
N VAL A 231 -6.97 -3.64 -13.87
CA VAL A 231 -5.84 -3.60 -12.94
C VAL A 231 -5.11 -4.94 -12.97
N ARG A 232 -3.78 -4.92 -13.08
CA ARG A 232 -2.94 -6.09 -12.87
C ARG A 232 -1.87 -5.77 -11.83
N PHE A 233 -1.74 -6.65 -10.86
CA PHE A 233 -0.65 -6.66 -9.90
C PHE A 233 0.02 -8.03 -9.95
N LEU A 234 1.35 -8.06 -10.04
CA LEU A 234 2.15 -9.28 -9.98
C LEU A 234 3.33 -9.05 -9.03
N GLU A 235 3.45 -9.91 -8.02
CA GLU A 235 4.62 -10.05 -7.19
C GLU A 235 5.40 -11.30 -7.58
N VAL A 236 6.73 -11.16 -7.66
CA VAL A 236 7.67 -12.28 -7.77
C VAL A 236 8.52 -12.29 -6.51
N GLY A 237 8.62 -13.43 -5.85
CA GLY A 237 9.33 -13.54 -4.57
C GLY A 237 10.22 -14.77 -4.47
N ASP A 238 11.47 -14.58 -4.01
CA ASP A 238 12.32 -15.69 -3.56
C ASP A 238 12.13 -15.95 -2.07
N LEU A 239 11.63 -17.15 -1.75
CA LEU A 239 11.39 -17.61 -0.38
C LEU A 239 12.57 -18.42 0.19
N SER A 240 13.74 -18.40 -0.44
CA SER A 240 14.95 -19.09 0.07
C SER A 240 15.35 -18.65 1.48
N ALA A 241 15.12 -17.38 1.80
CA ALA A 241 15.40 -16.79 3.11
C ALA A 241 14.23 -16.92 4.10
N ALA A 242 13.12 -17.56 3.71
CA ALA A 242 11.97 -17.70 4.58
C ALA A 242 12.33 -18.59 5.79
N PRO A 243 12.15 -18.08 7.03
CA PRO A 243 12.51 -18.83 8.23
C PRO A 243 11.54 -20.00 8.46
N ASP A 244 12.00 -21.06 9.13
CA ASP A 244 11.22 -22.29 9.42
C ASP A 244 9.87 -22.03 10.11
N GLY A 245 9.77 -20.92 10.85
CA GLY A 245 8.55 -20.50 11.56
C GLY A 245 7.54 -19.75 10.69
N MET A 246 7.97 -19.18 9.57
CA MET A 246 7.09 -18.42 8.68
C MET A 246 6.06 -19.35 8.05
N TRP A 247 4.77 -19.10 8.30
CA TRP A 247 3.66 -19.97 7.84
C TRP A 247 3.78 -21.45 8.25
N GLY A 248 4.62 -21.75 9.25
CA GLY A 248 4.96 -23.10 9.68
C GLY A 248 5.83 -23.90 8.69
N GLY A 249 6.64 -23.20 7.89
CA GLY A 249 7.73 -23.75 7.08
C GLY A 249 7.39 -23.93 5.60
N LEU A 250 8.41 -23.96 4.75
CA LEU A 250 8.26 -24.04 3.28
C LEU A 250 7.45 -25.26 2.82
N ALA A 251 7.65 -26.43 3.45
CA ALA A 251 6.86 -27.64 3.16
C ALA A 251 5.35 -27.44 3.38
N SER A 252 4.98 -26.61 4.35
CA SER A 252 3.59 -26.30 4.68
C SER A 252 2.92 -25.35 3.69
N LEU A 253 3.73 -24.54 3.00
CA LEU A 253 3.30 -23.76 1.84
C LEU A 253 3.19 -24.63 0.57
N GLY A 254 3.78 -25.82 0.59
CA GLY A 254 3.74 -26.81 -0.48
C GLY A 254 5.08 -27.01 -1.18
N PHE A 255 6.12 -26.25 -0.85
CA PHE A 255 7.44 -26.40 -1.49
C PHE A 255 8.11 -27.72 -1.09
N GLY A 256 8.72 -28.41 -2.04
CA GLY A 256 9.36 -29.72 -1.82
C GLY A 256 8.39 -30.89 -1.76
N GLU A 257 7.08 -30.64 -1.83
CA GLU A 257 6.04 -31.67 -1.89
C GLU A 257 5.81 -32.15 -3.33
N PRO A 258 5.07 -33.26 -3.55
CA PRO A 258 4.66 -33.67 -4.90
C PRO A 258 3.76 -32.60 -5.55
N LEU A 259 3.88 -32.38 -6.87
CA LEU A 259 3.05 -31.40 -7.60
C LEU A 259 1.54 -31.61 -7.39
N SER A 260 1.08 -32.86 -7.23
CA SER A 260 -0.33 -33.17 -6.99
C SER A 260 -0.86 -32.74 -5.62
N ALA A 261 0.02 -32.34 -4.70
CA ALA A 261 -0.36 -31.88 -3.37
C ALA A 261 -0.86 -30.42 -3.35
N VAL A 262 -0.47 -29.61 -4.34
CA VAL A 262 -0.76 -28.18 -4.40
C VAL A 262 -1.70 -27.88 -5.58
N ASP A 263 -2.87 -27.32 -5.26
CA ASP A 263 -3.85 -26.80 -6.21
C ASP A 263 -4.73 -25.74 -5.53
N ASN A 264 -5.83 -25.36 -6.17
CA ASN A 264 -6.79 -24.36 -5.67
C ASN A 264 -7.35 -24.66 -4.27
N ASP A 265 -7.33 -25.92 -3.84
CA ASP A 265 -7.83 -26.32 -2.53
C ASP A 265 -6.72 -26.40 -1.47
N HIS A 266 -5.46 -26.13 -1.83
CA HIS A 266 -4.33 -26.12 -0.90
C HIS A 266 -4.42 -24.97 0.11
N ALA A 267 -3.90 -25.19 1.32
CA ALA A 267 -3.89 -24.21 2.40
C ALA A 267 -3.21 -22.90 2.02
N ILE A 268 -2.19 -22.92 1.16
CA ILE A 268 -1.61 -21.71 0.60
C ILE A 268 -2.69 -20.84 -0.06
N ALA A 269 -3.49 -21.40 -0.97
CA ALA A 269 -4.55 -20.68 -1.69
C ALA A 269 -5.59 -20.09 -0.73
N TRP A 270 -6.00 -20.88 0.27
CA TRP A 270 -7.05 -20.50 1.22
C TRP A 270 -6.61 -19.47 2.26
N MET A 271 -5.39 -19.60 2.77
CA MET A 271 -4.85 -18.67 3.77
C MET A 271 -4.61 -17.30 3.14
N GLN A 272 -4.32 -17.25 1.84
CA GLN A 272 -4.25 -15.99 1.11
C GLN A 272 -5.58 -15.24 1.02
N HIS A 273 -6.74 -15.86 1.25
CA HIS A 273 -8.02 -15.12 1.30
C HIS A 273 -8.06 -14.08 2.43
N PHE A 274 -7.27 -14.26 3.49
CA PHE A 274 -7.17 -13.25 4.56
C PHE A 274 -6.56 -11.94 4.07
N TYR A 275 -5.94 -11.97 2.89
CA TYR A 275 -5.22 -10.88 2.27
C TYR A 275 -5.90 -10.50 0.95
N PHE A 276 -5.85 -11.36 -0.06
CA PHE A 276 -6.17 -10.95 -1.43
C PHE A 276 -7.66 -10.77 -1.72
N ASP A 277 -8.56 -11.55 -1.11
CA ASP A 277 -10.00 -11.28 -1.26
C ASP A 277 -10.33 -9.86 -0.75
N ALA A 278 -9.69 -9.43 0.34
CA ALA A 278 -9.84 -8.09 0.90
C ALA A 278 -9.14 -7.01 0.05
N VAL A 279 -8.00 -7.32 -0.59
CA VAL A 279 -7.32 -6.44 -1.57
C VAL A 279 -8.25 -6.17 -2.75
N LEU A 280 -8.76 -7.23 -3.40
CA LEU A 280 -9.60 -7.09 -4.58
C LEU A 280 -10.90 -6.34 -4.25
N GLY A 281 -11.52 -6.63 -3.09
CA GLY A 281 -12.67 -5.89 -2.61
C GLY A 281 -12.35 -4.42 -2.26
N ASN A 282 -11.13 -4.13 -1.79
CA ASN A 282 -10.70 -2.74 -1.58
C ASN A 282 -10.57 -1.98 -2.90
N VAL A 283 -9.89 -2.56 -3.89
CA VAL A 283 -9.69 -1.95 -5.20
C VAL A 283 -11.03 -1.73 -5.90
N ALA A 284 -11.95 -2.69 -5.79
CA ALA A 284 -13.32 -2.53 -6.29
C ALA A 284 -14.04 -1.32 -5.68
N TRP A 285 -13.88 -1.12 -4.37
CA TRP A 285 -14.45 0.00 -3.64
C TRP A 285 -13.79 1.34 -3.99
N GLU A 286 -12.47 1.43 -3.94
CA GLU A 286 -11.75 2.69 -4.14
C GLU A 286 -11.85 3.19 -5.59
N LEU A 287 -11.88 2.31 -6.59
CA LEU A 287 -11.94 2.71 -8.01
C LEU A 287 -13.35 2.79 -8.59
N TRP A 288 -14.31 1.99 -8.09
CA TRP A 288 -15.66 1.93 -8.67
C TRP A 288 -16.79 2.06 -7.65
N GLY A 289 -16.50 2.26 -6.35
CA GLY A 289 -17.51 2.34 -5.29
C GLY A 289 -18.32 1.05 -5.11
N VAL A 290 -17.80 -0.09 -5.61
CA VAL A 290 -18.52 -1.37 -5.57
C VAL A 290 -18.25 -2.05 -4.23
N PRO A 291 -19.29 -2.43 -3.48
CA PRO A 291 -19.10 -3.08 -2.19
C PRO A 291 -18.66 -4.54 -2.35
N PRO A 292 -18.04 -5.11 -1.31
CA PRO A 292 -17.32 -6.38 -1.40
C PRO A 292 -18.20 -7.57 -1.76
N GLU A 293 -19.47 -7.53 -1.34
CA GLU A 293 -20.44 -8.59 -1.57
C GLU A 293 -20.81 -8.74 -3.05
N GLN A 294 -20.49 -7.73 -3.86
CA GLN A 294 -20.69 -7.75 -5.31
C GLN A 294 -19.42 -8.17 -6.09
N VAL A 295 -18.31 -8.38 -5.38
CA VAL A 295 -17.04 -8.84 -5.96
C VAL A 295 -16.98 -10.36 -5.92
N ARG A 296 -16.87 -10.98 -7.09
CA ARG A 296 -16.58 -12.41 -7.20
C ARG A 296 -15.09 -12.60 -7.42
N VAL A 297 -14.45 -13.43 -6.59
CA VAL A 297 -13.03 -13.78 -6.73
C VAL A 297 -12.89 -15.23 -7.22
N GLU A 298 -12.19 -15.41 -8.34
CA GLU A 298 -11.77 -16.72 -8.83
C GLU A 298 -10.28 -16.94 -8.57
N ARG A 299 -9.93 -18.18 -8.23
CA ARG A 299 -8.58 -18.54 -7.79
C ARG A 299 -8.00 -19.62 -8.65
N HIS A 300 -6.76 -19.43 -9.06
CA HIS A 300 -5.98 -20.41 -9.80
C HIS A 300 -4.62 -20.54 -9.16
N VAL A 301 -4.29 -21.73 -8.67
CA VAL A 301 -3.02 -22.05 -8.05
C VAL A 301 -2.45 -23.26 -8.75
N TYR A 302 -1.23 -23.13 -9.24
CA TYR A 302 -0.53 -24.25 -9.85
C TYR A 302 0.94 -24.29 -9.44
N PRO A 303 1.46 -25.48 -9.12
CA PRO A 303 2.86 -25.66 -8.79
C PRO A 303 3.70 -25.88 -10.05
N VAL A 304 4.95 -25.45 -9.97
CA VAL A 304 5.97 -25.62 -11.01
C VAL A 304 7.08 -26.53 -10.45
N PRO A 305 7.52 -27.56 -11.20
CA PRO A 305 8.55 -28.47 -10.73
C PRO A 305 9.89 -27.76 -10.54
N ALA A 306 10.53 -28.02 -9.41
CA ALA A 306 11.91 -27.68 -9.15
C ALA A 306 12.82 -28.30 -10.22
N ARG A 307 13.78 -27.50 -10.68
CA ARG A 307 14.80 -27.90 -11.67
C ARG A 307 16.09 -28.27 -10.97
N VAL A 308 16.38 -27.63 -9.84
CA VAL A 308 17.60 -27.84 -9.03
C VAL A 308 17.24 -28.19 -7.60
N GLU A 309 18.15 -28.89 -6.92
CA GLU A 309 18.01 -29.16 -5.50
C GLU A 309 18.40 -27.92 -4.69
N VAL A 310 17.54 -27.51 -3.75
CA VAL A 310 17.78 -26.40 -2.83
C VAL A 310 17.39 -26.84 -1.42
N THR A 311 18.19 -26.47 -0.42
CA THR A 311 17.81 -26.62 0.99
C THR A 311 17.61 -25.23 1.57
N ALA A 312 16.38 -24.93 1.98
CA ALA A 312 15.98 -23.65 2.55
C ALA A 312 14.98 -23.90 3.68
N GLY A 313 15.04 -23.13 4.75
CA GLY A 313 14.09 -23.23 5.87
C GLY A 313 13.88 -24.67 6.38
N GLY A 314 14.96 -25.43 6.59
CA GLY A 314 14.92 -26.84 7.01
C GLY A 314 14.27 -27.82 6.01
N THR A 315 13.85 -27.34 4.84
CA THR A 315 13.13 -28.09 3.81
C THR A 315 14.05 -28.36 2.61
N VAL A 316 14.04 -29.60 2.12
CA VAL A 316 14.81 -30.00 0.93
C VAL A 316 13.88 -30.05 -0.28
N ILE A 317 14.10 -29.14 -1.23
CA ILE A 317 13.38 -29.01 -2.49
C ILE A 317 14.11 -29.84 -3.54
N ARG A 318 13.56 -30.99 -3.95
CA ARG A 318 14.22 -31.89 -4.92
C ARG A 318 13.70 -31.66 -6.35
N PRO A 319 14.52 -31.89 -7.39
CA PRO A 319 14.03 -31.85 -8.76
C PRO A 319 12.76 -32.70 -8.97
N GLY A 320 11.76 -32.13 -9.62
CA GLY A 320 10.44 -32.75 -9.84
C GLY A 320 9.42 -32.59 -8.70
N THR A 321 9.83 -32.09 -7.53
CA THR A 321 8.91 -31.61 -6.48
C THR A 321 8.54 -30.14 -6.71
N VAL A 322 7.62 -29.55 -5.92
CA VAL A 322 7.23 -28.14 -6.06
C VAL A 322 8.44 -27.23 -5.77
N GLY A 323 8.91 -26.50 -6.79
CA GLY A 323 10.01 -25.52 -6.67
C GLY A 323 9.56 -24.07 -6.81
N ALA A 324 8.44 -23.83 -7.48
CA ALA A 324 7.74 -22.56 -7.51
C ALA A 324 6.21 -22.78 -7.47
N ILE A 325 5.47 -21.76 -7.06
CA ILE A 325 4.00 -21.75 -7.03
C ILE A 325 3.55 -20.43 -7.65
N HIS A 326 2.66 -20.51 -8.63
CA HIS A 326 1.97 -19.33 -9.17
C HIS A 326 0.53 -19.34 -8.69
N MET A 327 0.15 -18.27 -8.00
CA MET A 327 -1.22 -18.02 -7.53
C MET A 327 -1.79 -16.82 -8.28
N THR A 328 -3.03 -16.93 -8.74
CA THR A 328 -3.76 -15.88 -9.43
C THR A 328 -5.13 -15.72 -8.78
N TYR A 329 -5.47 -14.49 -8.41
CA TYR A 329 -6.76 -14.08 -7.87
C TYR A 329 -7.39 -13.09 -8.85
N ARG A 330 -8.54 -13.47 -9.43
CA ARG A 330 -9.23 -12.71 -10.47
C ARG A 330 -10.53 -12.15 -9.90
N GLY A 331 -10.63 -10.83 -9.86
CA GLY A 331 -11.79 -10.11 -9.35
C GLY A 331 -12.74 -9.73 -10.48
N TYR A 332 -14.01 -10.01 -10.26
CA TYR A 332 -15.07 -9.68 -11.19
C TYR A 332 -16.15 -8.81 -10.53
N ILE A 333 -16.59 -7.78 -11.26
CA ILE A 333 -17.80 -7.02 -10.97
C ILE A 333 -18.83 -7.45 -12.02
N GLY A 334 -19.81 -8.26 -11.61
CA GLY A 334 -20.62 -9.03 -12.54
C GLY A 334 -19.75 -10.00 -13.36
N ASP A 335 -19.74 -9.80 -14.68
CA ASP A 335 -18.93 -10.60 -15.63
C ASP A 335 -17.64 -9.90 -16.06
N ARG A 336 -17.44 -8.63 -15.68
CA ARG A 336 -16.23 -7.85 -16.03
C ARG A 336 -15.08 -8.23 -15.10
N LEU A 337 -14.00 -8.79 -15.65
CA LEU A 337 -12.71 -8.87 -14.95
C LEU A 337 -12.19 -7.44 -14.78
N PHE A 338 -12.03 -7.00 -13.54
CA PHE A 338 -11.51 -5.66 -13.24
C PHE A 338 -10.10 -5.69 -12.66
N MET A 339 -9.72 -6.80 -12.01
CA MET A 339 -8.42 -6.93 -11.39
C MET A 339 -7.89 -8.36 -11.45
N THR A 340 -6.59 -8.50 -11.71
CA THR A 340 -5.85 -9.73 -11.48
C THR A 340 -4.70 -9.47 -10.50
N ASN A 341 -4.71 -10.13 -9.34
CA ASN A 341 -3.58 -10.17 -8.40
C ASN A 341 -2.82 -11.49 -8.56
N GLU A 342 -1.52 -11.43 -8.79
CA GLU A 342 -0.67 -12.59 -9.03
C GLU A 342 0.50 -12.64 -8.06
N GLU A 343 0.80 -13.84 -7.57
CA GLU A 343 1.93 -14.12 -6.68
C GLU A 343 2.72 -15.29 -7.28
N CYS A 344 3.95 -15.04 -7.72
CA CYS A 344 4.85 -16.05 -8.24
C CYS A 344 6.03 -16.25 -7.28
N TRP A 345 5.94 -17.29 -6.45
CA TRP A 345 6.94 -17.54 -5.41
C TRP A 345 7.79 -18.75 -5.75
N HIS A 346 9.10 -18.63 -5.62
CA HIS A 346 10.06 -19.71 -5.84
C HIS A 346 11.02 -19.90 -4.66
N VAL A 347 11.69 -21.05 -4.64
CA VAL A 347 12.76 -21.33 -3.68
C VAL A 347 14.06 -21.57 -4.44
N GLY A 348 14.89 -20.53 -4.45
CA GLY A 348 16.22 -20.48 -5.05
C GLY A 348 16.16 -20.08 -6.52
N GLY A 349 17.10 -19.24 -6.95
CA GLY A 349 17.12 -18.68 -8.32
C GLY A 349 17.08 -19.73 -9.44
N GLY A 350 17.65 -20.92 -9.25
CA GLY A 350 17.58 -22.02 -10.23
C GLY A 350 16.19 -22.64 -10.40
N ASN A 351 15.26 -22.35 -9.50
CA ASN A 351 13.85 -22.77 -9.54
C ASN A 351 12.90 -21.63 -9.91
N ALA A 352 13.41 -20.42 -10.21
CA ALA A 352 12.57 -19.27 -10.56
C ALA A 352 11.64 -19.55 -11.74
N HIS A 353 10.42 -19.02 -11.67
CA HIS A 353 9.40 -19.14 -12.70
C HIS A 353 9.05 -17.75 -13.26
N LEU A 354 9.90 -17.24 -14.14
CA LEU A 354 9.75 -15.93 -14.74
C LEU A 354 9.12 -16.05 -16.14
N GLY A 355 7.94 -15.48 -16.30
CA GLY A 355 7.30 -15.28 -17.61
C GLY A 355 7.76 -13.97 -18.29
N PRO A 356 7.32 -13.70 -19.52
CA PRO A 356 7.76 -12.51 -20.30
C PRO A 356 7.41 -11.18 -19.63
N ASP A 357 6.30 -11.14 -18.90
CA ASP A 357 5.85 -9.93 -18.20
C ASP A 357 6.43 -9.78 -16.79
N HIS A 358 7.13 -10.79 -16.28
CA HIS A 358 7.66 -10.75 -14.92
C HIS A 358 8.82 -9.73 -14.83
N PRO A 359 9.05 -9.14 -13.65
CA PRO A 359 10.32 -8.47 -13.35
C PRO A 359 11.49 -9.39 -13.69
N ASN A 360 12.52 -8.86 -14.36
CA ASN A 360 13.68 -9.62 -14.75
C ASN A 360 14.74 -9.63 -13.64
N SER A 361 14.36 -10.09 -12.46
CA SER A 361 15.22 -10.25 -11.28
C SER A 361 14.90 -11.57 -10.58
N LEU A 362 15.95 -12.32 -10.23
CA LEU A 362 15.84 -13.55 -9.44
C LEU A 362 15.55 -13.27 -7.97
N ALA A 363 15.94 -12.09 -7.48
CA ALA A 363 15.60 -11.59 -6.15
C ALA A 363 14.09 -11.26 -6.01
N GLY A 364 13.37 -11.17 -7.13
CA GLY A 364 11.93 -10.94 -7.17
C GLY A 364 11.58 -9.57 -7.75
N GLY A 365 10.48 -8.99 -7.29
CA GLY A 365 10.05 -7.66 -7.70
C GLY A 365 8.55 -7.57 -7.93
N HIS A 366 8.11 -6.43 -8.46
CA HIS A 366 6.69 -6.14 -8.64
C HIS A 366 6.41 -5.57 -10.03
N LEU A 367 5.27 -5.94 -10.60
CA LEU A 367 4.67 -5.32 -11.77
C LEU A 367 3.28 -4.80 -11.40
N ILE A 368 3.02 -3.54 -11.72
CA ILE A 368 1.70 -2.94 -11.74
C ILE A 368 1.38 -2.55 -13.17
N THR A 369 0.21 -2.91 -13.66
CA THR A 369 -0.32 -2.43 -14.94
C THR A 369 -1.73 -1.92 -14.73
N LEU A 370 -2.00 -0.71 -15.22
CA LEU A 370 -3.33 -0.11 -15.24
C LEU A 370 -3.67 0.24 -16.69
N GLU A 371 -4.81 -0.27 -17.15
CA GLU A 371 -5.36 0.01 -18.48
C GLU A 371 -6.58 0.94 -18.32
N GLY A 372 -6.73 1.92 -19.21
CA GLY A 372 -7.87 2.83 -19.20
C GLY A 372 -7.59 4.15 -19.94
N LYS A 373 -8.05 5.27 -19.37
CA LYS A 373 -7.93 6.61 -19.97
C LYS A 373 -6.99 7.51 -19.19
N PRO A 374 -6.11 8.28 -19.85
CA PRO A 374 -6.00 8.44 -21.32
C PRO A 374 -5.17 7.35 -22.02
N GLY A 375 -4.72 6.32 -21.31
CA GLY A 375 -3.94 5.22 -21.88
C GLY A 375 -3.53 4.21 -20.83
N ARG A 376 -2.32 3.66 -20.95
CA ARG A 376 -1.80 2.61 -20.06
C ARG A 376 -0.69 3.14 -19.16
N VAL A 377 -0.67 2.71 -17.91
CA VAL A 377 0.44 2.93 -16.98
C VAL A 377 1.04 1.60 -16.55
N GLU A 378 2.37 1.50 -16.58
CA GLU A 378 3.12 0.35 -16.10
C GLU A 378 4.18 0.79 -15.09
N MET A 379 4.24 0.12 -13.93
CA MET A 379 5.37 0.19 -13.00
C MET A 379 6.02 -1.18 -12.92
N ARG A 380 7.34 -1.22 -13.06
CA ARG A 380 8.14 -2.44 -12.87
C ARG A 380 9.28 -2.17 -11.90
N SER A 381 9.30 -2.89 -10.79
CA SER A 381 10.36 -2.84 -9.77
C SER A 381 11.24 -4.08 -9.86
N GLU A 382 12.54 -3.87 -10.03
CA GLU A 382 13.56 -4.90 -10.26
C GLU A 382 14.73 -4.63 -9.28
N PRO A 383 14.79 -5.36 -8.14
CA PRO A 383 15.96 -5.36 -7.27
C PRO A 383 17.19 -5.87 -8.03
N ASP A 384 18.38 -5.38 -7.66
CA ASP A 384 19.62 -5.95 -8.21
C ASP A 384 19.88 -7.34 -7.60
N ASP A 385 20.11 -8.32 -8.46
CA ASP A 385 20.36 -9.70 -8.04
C ASP A 385 21.67 -9.83 -7.26
N GLU A 386 22.66 -8.96 -7.51
CA GLU A 386 23.94 -8.96 -6.77
C GLU A 386 23.83 -8.33 -5.37
N ALA A 387 22.82 -7.46 -5.17
CA ALA A 387 22.53 -6.80 -3.89
C ALA A 387 21.74 -7.69 -2.92
N PHE A 388 21.11 -8.75 -3.42
CA PHE A 388 20.21 -9.56 -2.61
C PHE A 388 20.99 -10.64 -1.84
N ASN A 389 21.12 -10.46 -0.51
CA ASN A 389 21.67 -11.48 0.38
C ASN A 389 20.56 -12.28 1.08
N ALA A 390 20.69 -13.61 1.10
CA ALA A 390 19.76 -14.55 1.74
C ALA A 390 19.63 -14.40 3.27
N ASP A 391 20.51 -13.63 3.93
CA ASP A 391 20.39 -13.31 5.35
C ASP A 391 19.30 -12.24 5.65
N TRP A 392 18.70 -11.68 4.60
CA TRP A 392 17.78 -10.54 4.68
C TRP A 392 16.42 -10.84 4.04
N SER A 393 15.34 -10.49 4.74
CA SER A 393 13.98 -10.53 4.20
C SER A 393 13.51 -9.11 3.91
N ALA A 394 13.57 -8.71 2.63
CA ALA A 394 13.06 -7.41 2.16
C ALA A 394 11.62 -7.18 2.63
N VAL A 395 10.75 -8.19 2.46
CA VAL A 395 9.35 -8.17 2.87
C VAL A 395 9.19 -7.80 4.36
N THR A 396 10.05 -8.32 5.23
CA THR A 396 9.99 -8.07 6.67
C THR A 396 10.34 -6.62 6.98
N ASP A 397 11.45 -6.11 6.45
CA ASP A 397 11.89 -4.74 6.70
C ASP A 397 10.91 -3.71 6.15
N ILE A 398 10.40 -3.92 4.93
CA ILE A 398 9.42 -3.04 4.28
C ILE A 398 8.13 -3.00 5.12
N SER A 399 7.66 -4.16 5.59
CA SER A 399 6.44 -4.22 6.40
C SER A 399 6.61 -3.55 7.76
N VAL A 400 7.77 -3.71 8.41
CA VAL A 400 8.07 -3.01 9.68
C VAL A 400 8.15 -1.51 9.47
N ASN A 401 8.81 -1.04 8.40
CA ASN A 401 8.89 0.38 8.07
C ASN A 401 7.49 0.95 7.79
N ALA A 402 6.64 0.24 7.03
CA ALA A 402 5.28 0.67 6.75
C ALA A 402 4.45 0.79 8.04
N MET A 403 4.58 -0.15 8.98
CA MET A 403 3.91 -0.06 10.28
C MET A 403 4.38 1.15 11.09
N LEU A 404 5.71 1.34 11.22
CA LEU A 404 6.29 2.41 12.02
C LEU A 404 6.00 3.80 11.42
N ALA A 405 6.02 3.92 10.10
CA ALA A 405 5.70 5.17 9.41
C ALA A 405 4.25 5.60 9.67
N ALA A 406 3.30 4.66 9.74
CA ALA A 406 1.90 4.97 9.98
C ALA A 406 1.57 5.35 11.45
N VAL A 407 2.49 5.12 12.41
CA VAL A 407 2.21 5.30 13.84
C VAL A 407 1.80 6.73 14.21
N PRO A 408 2.50 7.80 13.79
CA PRO A 408 2.11 9.16 14.18
C PRO A 408 0.69 9.51 13.73
N ALA A 409 0.36 9.20 12.48
CA ALA A 409 -0.97 9.43 11.93
C ALA A 409 -2.05 8.56 12.58
N LEU A 410 -1.72 7.30 12.94
CA LEU A 410 -2.61 6.39 13.65
C LEU A 410 -2.99 6.92 15.04
N ILE A 411 -2.01 7.38 15.82
CA ILE A 411 -2.24 7.91 17.17
C ILE A 411 -3.02 9.23 17.12
N ALA A 412 -2.77 10.06 16.10
CA ALA A 412 -3.48 11.33 15.91
C ALA A 412 -4.90 11.17 15.34
N ALA A 413 -5.24 10.01 14.78
CA ALA A 413 -6.54 9.78 14.17
C ALA A 413 -7.69 9.80 15.18
N SER A 414 -8.89 10.13 14.69
CA SER A 414 -10.11 9.92 15.48
C SER A 414 -10.31 8.42 15.75
N PRO A 415 -10.84 8.02 16.93
CA PRO A 415 -11.02 6.62 17.28
C PRO A 415 -11.80 5.84 16.21
N GLY A 416 -11.28 4.69 15.79
CA GLY A 416 -11.90 3.86 14.77
C GLY A 416 -10.92 2.96 14.01
N VAL A 417 -11.45 2.13 13.13
CA VAL A 417 -10.65 1.46 12.10
C VAL A 417 -10.24 2.51 11.07
N VAL A 418 -8.95 2.56 10.76
CA VAL A 418 -8.40 3.51 9.80
C VAL A 418 -7.68 2.78 8.65
N ILE A 419 -7.83 3.33 7.46
CA ILE A 419 -7.24 2.85 6.21
C ILE A 419 -6.35 3.94 5.60
N PRO A 420 -5.49 3.61 4.63
CA PRO A 420 -4.71 4.60 3.90
C PRO A 420 -5.56 5.77 3.37
N ASP A 421 -5.06 6.99 3.58
CA ASP A 421 -5.61 8.17 2.94
C ASP A 421 -4.87 8.44 1.62
N LEU A 422 -5.59 8.22 0.51
CA LEU A 422 -5.05 8.36 -0.84
C LEU A 422 -5.17 9.78 -1.38
N ALA A 423 -5.91 10.66 -0.69
CA ALA A 423 -6.14 12.02 -1.15
C ALA A 423 -4.83 12.81 -1.19
N PRO A 424 -4.60 13.62 -2.23
CA PRO A 424 -3.48 14.54 -2.25
C PRO A 424 -3.51 15.51 -1.06
N ARG A 425 -2.38 15.67 -0.37
CA ARG A 425 -2.25 16.56 0.78
C ARG A 425 -1.30 17.71 0.49
N TYR A 426 -1.54 18.83 1.16
CA TYR A 426 -0.82 20.07 0.93
C TYR A 426 -0.53 20.77 2.26
N ARG A 427 0.70 21.27 2.42
CA ARG A 427 1.20 21.90 3.65
C ARG A 427 1.68 23.32 3.37
N LEU A 428 1.26 24.27 4.21
CA LEU A 428 1.79 25.63 4.19
C LEU A 428 3.27 25.66 4.64
N GLU A 429 4.14 26.39 3.94
CA GLU A 429 5.59 26.42 4.20
C GLU A 429 5.97 26.76 5.65
N ALA A 430 5.19 27.61 6.31
CA ALA A 430 5.43 28.05 7.68
C ALA A 430 4.68 27.23 8.75
N ALA A 431 3.88 26.23 8.36
CA ALA A 431 3.14 25.40 9.30
C ALA A 431 4.04 24.30 9.87
N SER A 432 4.13 24.23 11.20
CA SER A 432 4.84 23.17 11.93
C SER A 432 3.94 21.97 12.28
N THR A 433 2.72 21.92 11.75
CA THR A 433 1.70 20.93 12.09
C THR A 433 1.29 20.15 10.84
N ASP A 434 0.90 18.90 11.03
CA ASP A 434 0.43 18.05 9.94
C ASP A 434 -0.76 18.67 9.20
N PRO A 435 -0.79 18.56 7.86
CA PRO A 435 -1.87 19.12 7.07
C PRO A 435 -3.20 18.43 7.39
N ALA A 436 -4.24 19.21 7.68
CA ALA A 436 -5.58 18.69 7.87
C ALA A 436 -6.17 18.21 6.53
N PRO A 437 -6.98 17.13 6.53
CA PRO A 437 -7.71 16.72 5.33
C PRO A 437 -8.69 17.82 4.90
N LEU A 438 -8.85 17.98 3.59
CA LEU A 438 -9.75 18.99 3.02
C LEU A 438 -11.21 18.68 3.36
N GLN A 439 -11.96 19.69 3.78
CA GLN A 439 -13.39 19.56 4.08
C GLN A 439 -14.21 19.44 2.78
N SER A 440 -15.21 18.56 2.78
CA SER A 440 -15.93 18.10 1.58
C SER A 440 -16.97 19.08 0.99
N THR A 441 -17.01 20.33 1.42
CA THR A 441 -17.93 21.33 0.87
C THR A 441 -17.13 22.48 0.27
N THR A 442 -16.64 22.28 -0.95
CA THR A 442 -15.95 23.32 -1.70
C THR A 442 -17.00 24.23 -2.37
N PRO A 443 -17.01 25.54 -2.11
CA PRO A 443 -17.79 26.48 -2.92
C PRO A 443 -17.33 26.41 -4.38
N THR A 444 -18.17 26.81 -5.34
CA THR A 444 -17.73 26.93 -6.73
C THR A 444 -16.54 27.89 -6.83
N ILE A 445 -15.47 27.45 -7.49
CA ILE A 445 -14.20 28.15 -7.71
C ILE A 445 -14.15 28.57 -9.17
N ALA A 446 -14.11 29.87 -9.43
CA ALA A 446 -13.84 30.42 -10.75
C ALA A 446 -12.34 30.36 -11.04
N VAL A 447 -11.95 29.62 -12.08
CA VAL A 447 -10.54 29.41 -12.46
C VAL A 447 -10.27 30.03 -13.82
N ALA A 448 -9.29 30.93 -13.88
CA ALA A 448 -8.75 31.44 -15.13
C ALA A 448 -7.45 30.71 -15.49
N VAL A 449 -7.34 30.26 -16.74
CA VAL A 449 -6.13 29.64 -17.28
C VAL A 449 -5.39 30.66 -18.13
N VAL A 450 -4.14 30.95 -17.77
CA VAL A 450 -3.24 31.88 -18.45
C VAL A 450 -2.08 31.09 -19.05
N GLY A 451 -1.93 31.17 -20.37
CA GLY A 451 -0.88 30.49 -21.12
C GLY A 451 -1.37 30.10 -22.51
N ASP A 452 -0.43 29.85 -23.41
CA ASP A 452 -0.63 29.17 -24.69
C ASP A 452 0.09 27.82 -24.67
N GLY A 453 -0.40 26.87 -25.47
CA GLY A 453 0.20 25.53 -25.57
C GLY A 453 -0.68 24.38 -25.07
N ALA A 454 -0.11 23.18 -25.14
CA ALA A 454 -0.87 21.94 -24.94
C ALA A 454 -1.40 21.77 -23.51
N VAL A 455 -0.66 22.27 -22.50
CA VAL A 455 -1.11 22.24 -21.10
C VAL A 455 -2.30 23.17 -20.89
N ALA A 456 -2.25 24.41 -21.40
CA ALA A 456 -3.35 25.37 -21.28
C ALA A 456 -4.61 24.90 -22.01
N GLU A 457 -4.48 24.38 -23.23
CA GLU A 457 -5.59 23.86 -24.03
C GLU A 457 -6.25 22.66 -23.35
N HIS A 458 -5.44 21.66 -22.95
CA HIS A 458 -5.96 20.47 -22.29
C HIS A 458 -6.61 20.78 -20.93
N LEU A 459 -5.98 21.62 -20.11
CA LEU A 459 -6.54 22.04 -18.81
C LEU A 459 -7.87 22.78 -18.99
N THR A 460 -7.97 23.68 -19.97
CA THR A 460 -9.20 24.43 -20.25
C THR A 460 -10.34 23.51 -20.68
N GLY A 461 -10.06 22.54 -21.56
CA GLY A 461 -11.02 21.49 -21.93
C GLY A 461 -11.49 20.70 -20.71
N ARG A 462 -10.55 20.28 -19.85
CA ARG A 462 -10.84 19.55 -18.61
C ARG A 462 -11.70 20.34 -17.62
N ILE A 463 -11.51 21.65 -17.49
CA ILE A 463 -12.34 22.50 -16.62
C ILE A 463 -13.74 22.69 -17.23
N THR A 464 -13.86 22.75 -18.55
CA THR A 464 -15.11 23.11 -19.24
C THR A 464 -16.05 21.90 -19.43
N GLU A 465 -15.51 20.72 -19.71
CA GLU A 465 -16.30 19.56 -20.17
C GLU A 465 -16.71 18.59 -19.05
N ARG A 466 -16.02 18.61 -17.90
CA ARG A 466 -16.19 17.61 -16.85
C ARG A 466 -17.15 18.06 -15.76
N THR A 467 -18.26 17.32 -15.63
CA THR A 467 -19.35 17.59 -14.66
C THR A 467 -19.02 17.18 -13.23
N ASP A 468 -18.00 16.37 -13.02
CA ASP A 468 -17.51 15.94 -11.71
C ASP A 468 -16.57 16.96 -11.04
N PHE A 469 -16.14 17.99 -11.77
CA PHE A 469 -15.66 19.25 -11.17
C PHE A 469 -16.83 20.18 -10.85
N ALA A 470 -17.85 19.69 -10.13
CA ALA A 470 -19.07 20.44 -9.83
C ALA A 470 -18.83 21.80 -9.13
N GLY A 471 -17.63 22.02 -8.59
CA GLY A 471 -17.18 23.25 -7.97
C GLY A 471 -16.09 24.01 -8.74
N ILE A 472 -15.83 23.77 -10.02
CA ILE A 472 -14.84 24.55 -10.80
C ILE A 472 -15.51 25.07 -12.08
N VAL A 473 -15.31 26.35 -12.40
CA VAL A 473 -15.81 26.95 -13.65
C VAL A 473 -14.70 27.74 -14.34
N ALA A 474 -14.63 27.64 -15.66
CA ALA A 474 -13.74 28.47 -16.46
C ALA A 474 -14.20 29.94 -16.39
N ALA A 475 -13.26 30.85 -16.09
CA ALA A 475 -13.52 32.28 -15.95
C ALA A 475 -12.43 33.11 -16.65
N ASP A 476 -12.71 34.39 -16.86
CA ASP A 476 -11.66 35.34 -17.21
C ASP A 476 -10.83 35.73 -15.97
N ALA A 477 -9.61 36.22 -16.16
CA ALA A 477 -8.72 36.55 -15.06
C ALA A 477 -9.27 37.63 -14.12
N ALA A 478 -10.20 38.48 -14.58
CA ALA A 478 -10.77 39.55 -13.77
C ALA A 478 -11.88 39.07 -12.82
N SER A 479 -12.48 37.92 -13.11
CA SER A 479 -13.58 37.30 -12.35
C SER A 479 -13.19 36.00 -11.65
N ALA A 480 -11.94 35.57 -11.77
CA ALA A 480 -11.45 34.32 -11.20
C ALA A 480 -11.11 34.44 -9.71
N ASP A 481 -11.44 33.40 -8.95
CA ASP A 481 -10.98 33.16 -7.59
C ASP A 481 -9.51 32.69 -7.57
N LEU A 482 -9.09 32.01 -8.64
CA LEU A 482 -7.76 31.43 -8.81
C LEU A 482 -7.28 31.54 -10.25
N VAL A 483 -6.02 31.91 -10.44
CA VAL A 483 -5.36 31.96 -11.74
C VAL A 483 -4.34 30.83 -11.84
N VAL A 484 -4.43 30.04 -12.90
CA VAL A 484 -3.42 29.03 -13.25
C VAL A 484 -2.56 29.58 -14.37
N PHE A 485 -1.25 29.73 -14.14
CA PHE A 485 -0.28 29.96 -15.20
C PHE A 485 0.16 28.60 -15.77
N ALA A 486 -0.52 28.18 -16.82
CA ALA A 486 -0.38 26.89 -17.50
C ALA A 486 0.48 27.02 -18.76
N THR A 487 1.71 27.51 -18.60
CA THR A 487 2.64 27.73 -19.71
C THR A 487 3.52 26.50 -19.95
N ASP A 488 3.89 26.24 -21.20
CA ASP A 488 4.84 25.17 -21.55
C ASP A 488 6.29 25.50 -21.10
N GLY A 489 6.54 26.71 -20.58
CA GLY A 489 7.80 27.16 -19.96
C GLY A 489 7.60 27.84 -18.60
N PRO A 490 8.64 28.48 -18.02
CA PRO A 490 8.50 29.23 -16.77
C PRO A 490 7.51 30.40 -16.93
N PRO A 491 6.64 30.64 -15.94
CA PRO A 491 5.67 31.73 -16.00
C PRO A 491 6.35 33.09 -15.88
N ASP A 492 5.67 34.15 -16.33
CA ASP A 492 6.08 35.52 -16.03
C ASP A 492 6.00 35.76 -14.51
N ALA A 493 7.16 35.82 -13.86
CA ALA A 493 7.29 35.98 -12.42
C ALA A 493 6.63 37.28 -11.92
N GLN A 494 6.66 38.37 -12.70
CA GLN A 494 6.04 39.63 -12.29
C GLN A 494 4.52 39.53 -12.36
N ALA A 495 3.98 38.90 -13.41
CA ALA A 495 2.55 38.67 -13.53
C ALA A 495 2.00 37.79 -12.38
N VAL A 496 2.77 36.77 -11.97
CA VAL A 496 2.44 35.94 -10.79
C VAL A 496 2.43 36.78 -9.51
N VAL A 497 3.46 37.58 -9.27
CA VAL A 497 3.57 38.45 -8.08
C VAL A 497 2.44 39.49 -8.03
N ASP A 498 2.11 40.09 -9.17
CA ASP A 498 1.05 41.09 -9.27
C ASP A 498 -0.34 40.48 -8.99
N ALA A 499 -0.62 39.29 -9.53
CA ALA A 499 -1.86 38.57 -9.27
C ALA A 499 -2.01 38.21 -7.78
N LEU A 500 -0.94 37.69 -7.17
CA LEU A 500 -0.92 37.39 -5.73
C LEU A 500 -1.14 38.66 -4.89
N ALA A 501 -0.46 39.76 -5.20
CA ALA A 501 -0.60 41.02 -4.47
C ALA A 501 -2.00 41.66 -4.62
N ALA A 502 -2.69 41.38 -5.72
CA ALA A 502 -4.08 41.79 -5.96
C ALA A 502 -5.11 40.96 -5.16
N GLY A 503 -4.67 39.87 -4.51
CA GLY A 503 -5.51 39.00 -3.69
C GLY A 503 -6.08 37.78 -4.40
N THR A 504 -5.55 37.44 -5.58
CA THR A 504 -5.94 36.23 -6.32
C THR A 504 -5.00 35.08 -5.98
N ASP A 505 -5.54 33.88 -5.77
CA ASP A 505 -4.72 32.69 -5.57
C ASP A 505 -4.07 32.26 -6.89
N VAL A 506 -2.85 31.74 -6.82
CA VAL A 506 -2.08 31.41 -8.02
C VAL A 506 -1.51 29.99 -7.97
N ILE A 507 -1.73 29.25 -9.06
CA ILE A 507 -1.05 27.98 -9.34
C ILE A 507 -0.15 28.15 -10.57
N THR A 508 1.08 27.65 -10.53
CA THR A 508 1.99 27.61 -11.68
C THR A 508 2.44 26.18 -11.99
N VAL A 509 2.74 25.89 -13.25
CA VAL A 509 3.33 24.59 -13.64
C VAL A 509 4.74 24.42 -13.06
N SER A 510 5.55 25.48 -13.08
CA SER A 510 6.95 25.47 -12.66
C SER A 510 7.21 26.49 -11.53
N PRO A 511 8.29 26.32 -10.74
CA PRO A 511 8.67 27.24 -9.69
C PRO A 511 8.91 28.68 -10.21
N VAL A 512 8.69 29.66 -9.34
CA VAL A 512 9.01 31.08 -9.60
C VAL A 512 10.35 31.40 -8.91
N PRO A 513 11.29 32.09 -9.57
CA PRO A 513 12.67 32.24 -9.09
C PRO A 513 12.86 33.02 -7.79
N ASP A 514 11.88 33.83 -7.36
CA ASP A 514 11.96 34.64 -6.12
C ASP A 514 10.84 34.25 -5.13
N SER A 515 11.07 33.21 -4.34
CA SER A 515 10.13 32.73 -3.32
C SER A 515 9.87 33.77 -2.21
N ALA A 516 10.83 34.66 -1.93
CA ALA A 516 10.65 35.72 -0.93
C ALA A 516 9.69 36.82 -1.44
N ALA A 517 9.80 37.19 -2.71
CA ALA A 517 8.84 38.09 -3.36
C ALA A 517 7.44 37.48 -3.40
N VAL A 518 7.32 36.19 -3.78
CA VAL A 518 6.06 35.45 -3.79
C VAL A 518 5.41 35.43 -2.40
N LEU A 519 6.17 35.10 -1.35
CA LEU A 519 5.65 35.08 0.02
C LEU A 519 5.20 36.47 0.48
N THR A 520 5.92 37.53 0.07
CA THR A 520 5.55 38.92 0.37
C THR A 520 4.27 39.33 -0.34
N ALA A 521 4.10 38.91 -1.60
CA ALA A 521 2.88 39.14 -2.38
C ALA A 521 1.68 38.42 -1.77
N CYS A 522 1.82 37.14 -1.40
CA CYS A 522 0.80 36.35 -0.71
C CYS A 522 0.31 37.07 0.56
N ARG A 523 1.24 37.59 1.37
CA ARG A 523 0.91 38.35 2.59
C ARG A 523 0.22 39.68 2.30
N THR A 524 0.56 40.33 1.19
CA THR A 524 0.00 41.63 0.81
C THR A 524 -1.43 41.50 0.31
N GLY A 525 -1.69 40.53 -0.57
CA GLY A 525 -3.01 40.30 -1.13
C GLY A 525 -3.91 39.42 -0.26
N GLY A 526 -3.37 38.71 0.74
CA GLY A 526 -4.11 37.68 1.46
C GLY A 526 -4.40 36.45 0.60
N SER A 527 -3.48 36.10 -0.29
CA SER A 527 -3.58 35.05 -1.30
C SER A 527 -2.63 33.89 -1.04
N THR A 528 -2.84 32.80 -1.77
CA THR A 528 -2.08 31.56 -1.68
C THR A 528 -1.40 31.24 -3.00
N PHE A 529 -0.15 30.76 -2.92
CA PHE A 529 0.64 30.32 -4.07
C PHE A 529 0.99 28.83 -3.99
N HIS A 530 0.94 28.14 -5.14
CA HIS A 530 1.48 26.79 -5.30
C HIS A 530 2.14 26.60 -6.67
N ALA A 531 3.32 25.98 -6.69
CA ALA A 531 3.94 25.50 -7.92
C ALA A 531 3.82 23.98 -7.96
N THR A 532 3.19 23.44 -9.02
CA THR A 532 2.92 21.99 -9.11
C THR A 532 4.19 21.18 -9.38
N GLY A 533 5.17 21.77 -10.06
CA GLY A 533 6.38 21.07 -10.49
C GLY A 533 6.17 20.16 -11.71
N GLY A 534 5.06 20.36 -12.44
CA GLY A 534 4.71 19.61 -13.64
C GLY A 534 4.60 18.09 -13.46
N HIS A 535 4.70 17.36 -14.56
CA HIS A 535 4.68 15.88 -14.57
C HIS A 535 5.82 15.25 -13.76
N VAL A 536 6.91 16.00 -13.54
CA VAL A 536 8.09 15.59 -12.77
C VAL A 536 7.80 15.48 -11.26
N ALA A 537 6.79 16.20 -10.76
CA ALA A 537 6.39 16.17 -9.36
C ALA A 537 5.15 15.30 -9.10
N ALA A 538 4.26 15.15 -10.09
CA ALA A 538 2.96 14.48 -9.95
C ALA A 538 3.06 12.98 -9.61
N LEU A 539 3.92 12.23 -10.31
CA LEU A 539 4.13 10.79 -10.08
C LEU A 539 5.36 10.50 -9.19
N PRO A 540 6.55 11.06 -9.50
CA PRO A 540 7.76 10.67 -8.78
C PRO A 540 7.73 11.08 -7.32
N GLY A 541 7.08 12.19 -6.93
CA GLY A 541 7.03 12.60 -5.52
C GLY A 541 6.41 11.54 -4.61
N TYR A 542 5.19 11.10 -4.93
CA TYR A 542 4.45 10.09 -4.16
C TYR A 542 5.13 8.73 -4.19
N VAL A 543 5.49 8.28 -5.40
CA VAL A 543 6.02 6.93 -5.56
C VAL A 543 7.47 6.85 -5.11
N MET A 544 8.29 7.90 -5.25
CA MET A 544 9.62 7.93 -4.62
C MET A 544 9.53 7.92 -3.11
N ARG A 545 8.60 8.66 -2.49
CA ARG A 545 8.46 8.61 -1.03
C ARG A 545 8.04 7.21 -0.58
N ALA A 546 7.07 6.61 -1.27
CA ALA A 546 6.63 5.25 -1.00
C ALA A 546 7.75 4.21 -1.18
N LEU A 547 8.46 4.25 -2.30
CA LEU A 547 9.49 3.27 -2.67
C LEU A 547 10.84 3.53 -1.98
N SER A 548 11.16 4.76 -1.57
CA SER A 548 12.37 5.02 -0.76
C SER A 548 12.23 4.45 0.65
N GLY A 549 11.01 4.35 1.20
CA GLY A 549 10.75 3.67 2.48
C GLY A 549 10.92 2.15 2.44
N ILE A 550 10.97 1.55 1.24
CA ILE A 550 11.17 0.11 1.03
C ILE A 550 12.63 -0.29 1.28
N SER A 551 13.57 0.58 0.91
CA SER A 551 15.00 0.26 0.93
C SER A 551 15.63 0.66 2.26
N ARG A 552 16.26 -0.30 2.96
CA ARG A 552 16.97 -0.04 4.22
C ARG A 552 18.22 0.80 3.94
N GLY A 553 18.43 1.85 4.73
CA GLY A 553 19.69 2.60 4.70
C GLY A 553 19.99 3.22 3.34
N THR A 554 18.94 3.63 2.60
CA THR A 554 19.10 4.37 1.35
C THR A 554 20.02 5.57 1.57
N GLN A 555 21.06 5.65 0.76
CA GLN A 555 22.08 6.70 0.75
C GLN A 555 21.84 7.68 -0.38
N SER A 556 21.27 7.23 -1.50
CA SER A 556 20.92 8.08 -2.63
C SER A 556 19.64 7.59 -3.32
N VAL A 557 18.89 8.54 -3.86
CA VAL A 557 17.72 8.29 -4.70
C VAL A 557 17.90 9.14 -5.97
N THR A 558 17.96 8.49 -7.13
CA THR A 558 18.09 9.18 -8.41
C THR A 558 16.88 8.90 -9.27
N LEU A 559 16.20 9.95 -9.72
CA LEU A 559 15.12 9.87 -10.68
C LEU A 559 15.61 10.33 -12.05
N THR A 560 15.41 9.50 -13.06
CA THR A 560 15.81 9.79 -14.43
C THR A 560 14.60 9.77 -15.35
N GLN A 561 14.38 10.86 -16.10
CA GLN A 561 13.46 10.85 -17.23
C GLN A 561 14.20 10.37 -18.47
N GLU A 562 13.69 9.36 -19.16
CA GLU A 562 14.15 9.02 -20.51
C GLU A 562 13.40 9.90 -21.50
N VAL A 563 14.11 10.73 -22.28
CA VAL A 563 13.48 11.69 -23.20
C VAL A 563 13.89 11.45 -24.64
N THR A 564 12.92 11.58 -25.55
CA THR A 564 13.11 11.55 -27.00
C THR A 564 13.43 12.96 -27.51
N GLU A 565 14.50 13.12 -28.30
CA GLU A 565 14.73 14.37 -29.02
C GLU A 565 13.73 14.46 -30.19
N HIS A 566 12.63 15.21 -30.03
CA HIS A 566 11.70 15.54 -31.11
C HIS A 566 11.42 17.05 -31.17
N PRO A 567 11.38 17.69 -32.36
CA PRO A 567 11.15 19.14 -32.49
C PRO A 567 9.79 19.63 -31.98
N ALA A 568 8.79 18.73 -31.88
CA ALA A 568 7.47 19.04 -31.29
C ALA A 568 7.46 18.90 -29.75
N ASP A 569 8.50 18.31 -29.16
CA ASP A 569 8.65 18.09 -27.71
C ASP A 569 9.65 19.07 -27.07
N GLU A 570 10.16 20.04 -27.84
CA GLU A 570 11.09 21.08 -27.36
C GLU A 570 10.55 21.84 -26.13
N PRO A 571 9.25 22.18 -26.03
CA PRO A 571 8.69 22.79 -24.82
C PRO A 571 8.66 21.82 -23.62
N SER A 572 8.35 20.53 -23.84
CA SER A 572 8.42 19.49 -22.80
C SER A 572 9.85 19.26 -22.29
N LEU A 573 10.85 19.38 -23.17
CA LEU A 573 12.27 19.30 -22.86
C LEU A 573 12.77 20.53 -22.08
N GLU A 574 12.36 21.74 -22.46
CA GLU A 574 12.67 22.96 -21.71
C GLU A 574 12.02 22.95 -20.32
N LEU A 575 10.75 22.54 -20.23
CA LEU A 575 10.04 22.38 -18.97
C LEU A 575 10.71 21.30 -18.10
N ALA A 576 11.03 20.13 -18.65
CA ALA A 576 11.75 19.09 -17.92
C ALA A 576 13.13 19.56 -17.45
N ARG A 577 13.89 20.31 -18.27
CA ARG A 577 15.17 20.90 -17.86
C ARG A 577 15.02 21.92 -16.74
N ALA A 578 14.01 22.79 -16.83
CA ALA A 578 13.72 23.80 -15.79
C ALA A 578 13.29 23.14 -14.46
N LEU A 579 12.43 22.13 -14.53
CA LEU A 579 11.94 21.40 -13.36
C LEU A 579 13.01 20.52 -12.73
N LEU A 580 13.80 19.78 -13.53
CA LEU A 580 14.82 18.84 -13.03
C LEU A 580 16.12 19.53 -12.61
N GLY A 581 16.48 20.66 -13.23
CA GLY A 581 17.73 21.39 -12.96
C GLY A 581 17.83 21.95 -11.54
N GLU A 582 16.70 22.17 -10.87
CA GLU A 582 16.61 22.68 -9.49
C GLU A 582 15.90 21.71 -8.52
N ALA A 583 15.41 20.55 -8.99
CA ALA A 583 14.67 19.60 -8.17
C ALA A 583 15.60 18.82 -7.20
N VAL A 584 15.73 19.35 -5.99
CA VAL A 584 16.10 18.57 -4.81
C VAL A 584 14.82 18.27 -4.04
N PHE A 585 14.35 17.03 -4.12
CA PHE A 585 13.22 16.60 -3.30
C PHE A 585 13.73 16.40 -1.88
N ARG A 586 13.28 17.26 -0.95
CA ARG A 586 13.52 17.06 0.48
C ARG A 586 12.66 15.89 0.93
N THR A 587 13.23 14.69 0.86
CA THR A 587 12.74 13.59 1.66
C THR A 587 13.23 13.82 3.09
N GLU A 588 12.54 13.32 4.12
CA GLU A 588 13.10 13.26 5.48
C GLU A 588 14.31 12.29 5.59
N GLY A 589 14.81 11.77 4.45
CA GLY A 589 15.98 10.90 4.26
C GLY A 589 17.02 11.53 3.31
N PRO A 590 17.84 10.73 2.58
CA PRO A 590 18.95 11.25 1.78
C PRO A 590 18.51 12.21 0.65
N ASP A 591 19.42 13.06 0.20
CA ASP A 591 19.21 13.98 -0.93
C ASP A 591 18.78 13.20 -2.19
N ALA A 592 17.51 13.30 -2.54
CA ALA A 592 16.99 12.77 -3.80
C ALA A 592 17.32 13.75 -4.94
N ARG A 593 17.86 13.22 -6.03
CA ARG A 593 18.31 14.00 -7.19
C ARG A 593 17.53 13.59 -8.43
N ALA A 594 17.02 14.57 -9.15
CA ALA A 594 16.38 14.37 -10.43
C ALA A 594 17.37 14.69 -11.56
N VAL A 595 17.43 13.86 -12.60
CA VAL A 595 18.37 13.99 -13.72
C VAL A 595 17.63 13.75 -15.03
N LEU A 596 17.94 14.55 -16.06
CA LEU A 596 17.47 14.31 -17.42
C LEU A 596 18.50 13.42 -18.15
N ASP A 597 18.08 12.29 -18.71
CA ASP A 597 18.93 11.44 -19.55
C ASP A 597 18.40 11.40 -20.99
N THR A 598 19.30 11.64 -21.94
CA THR A 598 19.01 11.65 -23.38
C THR A 598 19.40 10.29 -23.96
N ALA A 599 18.66 9.25 -23.60
CA ALA A 599 18.78 7.95 -24.27
C ALA A 599 17.81 7.91 -25.46
N SER A 600 18.29 7.63 -26.68
CA SER A 600 17.44 7.50 -27.87
C SER A 600 16.70 6.16 -27.91
N PRO A 601 15.35 6.19 -27.86
CA PRO A 601 14.58 5.32 -28.75
C PRO A 601 13.38 6.06 -29.41
N GLY A 602 13.10 5.68 -30.68
CA GLY A 602 11.90 5.92 -31.53
C GLY A 602 10.87 7.03 -31.24
N THR A 603 10.35 7.65 -32.30
CA THR A 603 9.45 8.83 -32.27
C THR A 603 8.00 8.60 -31.78
N ASP A 604 7.64 7.38 -31.36
CA ASP A 604 6.35 7.02 -30.74
C ASP A 604 6.53 6.59 -29.25
N ALA A 605 7.59 7.08 -28.60
CA ALA A 605 8.02 6.53 -27.32
C ALA A 605 7.11 6.96 -26.14
N PRO A 606 6.75 6.02 -25.25
CA PRO A 606 6.03 6.34 -24.02
C PRO A 606 6.87 7.23 -23.08
N LEU A 607 6.22 8.04 -22.24
CA LEU A 607 6.91 8.77 -21.18
C LEU A 607 7.45 7.77 -20.16
N ARG A 608 8.77 7.79 -19.94
CA ARG A 608 9.44 6.85 -19.04
C ARG A 608 10.22 7.55 -17.94
N TRP A 609 10.05 7.01 -16.74
CA TRP A 609 10.80 7.39 -15.56
C TRP A 609 11.53 6.18 -15.00
N ARG A 610 12.75 6.38 -14.53
CA ARG A 610 13.53 5.38 -13.81
C ARG A 610 13.96 5.93 -12.47
N LEU A 611 13.53 5.27 -11.41
CA LEU A 611 13.96 5.50 -10.04
C LEU A 611 15.05 4.50 -9.69
N ARG A 612 16.23 4.98 -9.33
CA ARG A 612 17.32 4.18 -8.78
C ARG A 612 17.52 4.52 -7.32
N THR A 613 17.52 3.51 -6.46
CA THR A 613 17.89 3.66 -5.05
C THR A 613 19.21 2.98 -4.80
N GLU A 614 20.13 3.64 -4.10
CA GLU A 614 21.39 3.05 -3.66
C GLU A 614 21.48 3.09 -2.14
N SER A 615 21.97 2.00 -1.56
CA SER A 615 22.21 1.83 -0.14
C SER A 615 23.59 1.23 0.07
N GLY A 616 24.07 1.18 1.32
CA GLY A 616 25.34 0.51 1.63
C GLY A 616 25.35 -0.98 1.29
N ASP A 617 24.16 -1.60 1.21
CA ASP A 617 23.98 -3.04 1.02
C ASP A 617 23.55 -3.40 -0.41
N GLY A 618 23.35 -2.41 -1.30
CA GLY A 618 23.00 -2.66 -2.70
C GLY A 618 22.16 -1.59 -3.40
N SER A 619 21.69 -1.91 -4.62
CA SER A 619 20.88 -1.00 -5.43
C SER A 619 19.59 -1.65 -5.96
N GLY A 620 18.61 -0.83 -6.31
CA GLY A 620 17.34 -1.26 -6.89
C GLY A 620 16.88 -0.28 -7.96
N SER A 621 16.15 -0.77 -8.95
CA SER A 621 15.61 0.03 -10.05
C SER A 621 14.11 -0.16 -10.17
N THR A 622 13.36 0.95 -10.23
CA THR A 622 11.93 0.92 -10.57
C THR A 622 11.69 1.78 -11.80
N ARG A 623 11.05 1.22 -12.83
CA ARG A 623 10.66 1.92 -14.05
C ARG A 623 9.17 2.21 -14.03
N PHE A 624 8.78 3.41 -14.44
CA PHE A 624 7.41 3.79 -14.76
C PHE A 624 7.33 4.09 -16.25
N THR A 625 6.30 3.59 -16.91
CA THR A 625 6.05 3.80 -18.34
C THR A 625 4.60 4.23 -18.54
N PHE A 626 4.40 5.39 -19.16
CA PHE A 626 3.08 5.91 -19.50
C PHE A 626 2.93 5.88 -21.01
N HIS A 627 1.94 5.14 -21.47
CA HIS A 627 1.57 5.08 -22.88
C HIS A 627 0.38 6.01 -23.10
N ALA A 628 0.47 6.84 -24.13
CA ALA A 628 -0.70 7.57 -24.63
C ALA A 628 -1.71 6.57 -25.19
N GLY A 629 -2.98 6.97 -25.27
CA GLY A 629 -4.00 6.21 -25.99
C GLY A 629 -3.72 6.19 -27.51
N ASP A 630 -4.32 5.23 -28.21
CA ASP A 630 -4.08 5.01 -29.64
C ASP A 630 -4.95 5.90 -30.55
N THR A 631 -5.61 6.94 -30.00
CA THR A 631 -6.50 7.83 -30.74
C THR A 631 -5.78 9.06 -31.29
N PRO A 632 -6.22 9.64 -32.43
CA PRO A 632 -5.64 10.90 -32.95
C PRO A 632 -5.68 12.08 -31.96
N ASP A 633 -6.65 12.08 -31.04
CA ASP A 633 -6.83 13.11 -30.01
C ASP A 633 -6.15 12.71 -28.68
N ALA A 634 -5.29 11.68 -28.68
CA ALA A 634 -4.64 11.21 -27.47
C ALA A 634 -3.68 12.27 -26.92
N VAL A 635 -3.87 12.57 -25.64
CA VAL A 635 -3.07 13.56 -24.94
C VAL A 635 -1.76 12.93 -24.50
N HIS A 636 -0.65 13.61 -24.77
CA HIS A 636 0.66 13.15 -24.32
C HIS A 636 0.68 13.00 -22.78
N PRO A 637 1.22 11.91 -22.21
CA PRO A 637 1.17 11.66 -20.77
C PRO A 637 1.75 12.78 -19.91
N ALA A 638 2.79 13.50 -20.39
CA ALA A 638 3.35 14.63 -19.64
C ALA A 638 2.35 15.80 -19.51
N VAL A 639 1.56 16.08 -20.55
CA VAL A 639 0.53 17.11 -20.53
C VAL A 639 -0.59 16.71 -19.57
N HIS A 640 -1.05 15.45 -19.67
CA HIS A 640 -2.08 14.89 -18.80
C HIS A 640 -1.68 14.93 -17.32
N LEU A 641 -0.48 14.44 -16.97
CA LEU A 641 0.02 14.42 -15.59
C LEU A 641 0.21 15.83 -15.02
N THR A 642 0.65 16.78 -15.85
CA THR A 642 0.76 18.19 -15.46
C THR A 642 -0.61 18.78 -15.14
N CYS A 643 -1.59 18.56 -16.02
CA CYS A 643 -2.96 19.03 -15.80
C CYS A 643 -3.59 18.36 -14.57
N TRP A 644 -3.34 17.07 -14.36
CA TRP A 644 -3.79 16.37 -13.15
C TRP A 644 -3.25 17.01 -11.87
N GLY A 645 -1.94 17.31 -11.81
CA GLY A 645 -1.33 17.95 -10.64
C GLY A 645 -1.91 19.34 -10.35
N ILE A 646 -2.22 20.11 -11.39
CA ILE A 646 -2.92 21.41 -11.27
C ILE A 646 -4.33 21.20 -10.70
N LEU A 647 -5.11 20.30 -11.30
CA LEU A 647 -6.50 20.04 -10.88
C LEU A 647 -6.58 19.55 -9.43
N ALA A 648 -5.63 18.69 -9.02
CA ALA A 648 -5.51 18.22 -7.64
C ALA A 648 -5.20 19.35 -6.65
N ALA A 649 -4.50 20.42 -7.09
CA ALA A 649 -4.08 21.53 -6.25
C ALA A 649 -5.16 22.62 -6.06
N ILE A 650 -6.12 22.77 -6.98
CA ILE A 650 -7.08 23.90 -6.98
C ILE A 650 -7.84 24.04 -5.65
N ALA A 651 -8.53 22.98 -5.23
CA ALA A 651 -9.30 23.02 -3.98
C ALA A 651 -8.41 23.21 -2.73
N PRO A 652 -7.28 22.48 -2.58
CA PRO A 652 -6.37 22.70 -1.45
C PRO A 652 -5.79 24.10 -1.35
N VAL A 653 -5.38 24.69 -2.48
CA VAL A 653 -4.84 26.06 -2.52
C VAL A 653 -5.90 27.06 -2.05
N ARG A 654 -7.14 26.94 -2.55
CA ARG A 654 -8.26 27.80 -2.14
C ARG A 654 -8.65 27.66 -0.67
N ALA A 655 -8.51 26.46 -0.11
CA ALA A 655 -8.84 26.19 1.28
C ALA A 655 -7.72 26.60 2.26
N SER A 656 -6.53 26.91 1.76
CA SER A 656 -5.35 27.21 2.58
C SER A 656 -5.34 28.64 3.10
N ALA A 657 -4.66 28.83 4.24
CA ALA A 657 -4.34 30.17 4.71
C ALA A 657 -3.31 30.85 3.79
N PRO A 658 -3.28 32.20 3.71
CA PRO A 658 -2.38 32.92 2.82
C PRO A 658 -0.90 32.55 3.00
N GLY A 659 -0.21 32.29 1.89
CA GLY A 659 1.22 31.94 1.85
C GLY A 659 1.57 30.93 0.75
N ILE A 660 2.73 30.31 0.88
CA ILE A 660 3.20 29.29 -0.07
C ILE A 660 2.80 27.91 0.42
N VAL A 661 2.10 27.17 -0.43
CA VAL A 661 1.63 25.82 -0.17
C VAL A 661 2.45 24.83 -0.98
N HIS A 662 2.92 23.79 -0.30
CA HIS A 662 3.72 22.70 -0.85
C HIS A 662 2.89 21.42 -0.88
N HIS A 663 3.11 20.60 -1.91
CA HIS A 663 2.55 19.27 -1.95
C HIS A 663 3.21 18.39 -0.88
N ASP A 664 2.40 17.74 -0.05
CA ASP A 664 2.86 16.75 0.91
C ASP A 664 2.99 15.40 0.22
N LEU A 665 4.21 14.88 0.16
CA LEU A 665 4.53 13.62 -0.50
C LEU A 665 4.40 12.41 0.44
N GLY A 666 4.03 12.62 1.70
CA GLY A 666 3.77 11.55 2.68
C GLY A 666 2.72 10.57 2.20
N ILE A 667 2.94 9.29 2.50
CA ILE A 667 2.01 8.18 2.16
C ILE A 667 1.48 7.46 3.40
N ASP A 668 1.91 7.92 4.57
CA ASP A 668 1.65 7.41 5.91
C ASP A 668 0.39 8.01 6.54
N HIS A 669 -0.32 8.87 5.79
CA HIS A 669 -1.60 9.41 6.19
C HIS A 669 -2.69 8.33 6.23
N VAL A 670 -3.55 8.41 7.25
CA VAL A 670 -4.69 7.51 7.44
C VAL A 670 -6.00 8.30 7.53
N ARG A 671 -7.10 7.65 7.14
CA ARG A 671 -8.47 8.15 7.29
C ARG A 671 -9.36 7.09 7.90
N ALA A 672 -10.45 7.52 8.54
CA ALA A 672 -11.47 6.62 9.04
C ALA A 672 -12.07 5.78 7.90
N ASP A 673 -12.31 4.50 8.16
CA ASP A 673 -12.99 3.63 7.20
C ASP A 673 -14.50 3.90 7.19
N HIS A 674 -14.95 4.74 6.25
CA HIS A 674 -16.35 5.15 6.11
C HIS A 674 -17.33 4.02 5.74
N ARG A 675 -16.84 2.82 5.44
CA ARG A 675 -17.69 1.63 5.25
C ARG A 675 -18.19 1.07 6.59
N LEU A 676 -17.54 1.44 7.69
CA LEU A 676 -17.88 1.02 9.04
C LEU A 676 -18.68 2.11 9.77
N PRO A 677 -19.55 1.73 10.72
CA PRO A 677 -20.37 2.69 11.45
C PRO A 677 -19.52 3.59 12.36
N SER A 678 -19.88 4.88 12.41
CA SER A 678 -19.25 5.88 13.29
C SER A 678 -19.52 5.65 14.76
#